data_AF-A0A9Q0KZD9-F1
#
_entry.id   AF-A0A9Q0KZD9-F1
#
_cell.length_a   1.000
_cell.length_b   1.000
_cell.length_c   1.000
_cell.angle_alpha   90.00
_cell.angle_beta   90.00
_cell.angle_gamma   90.00
#
_symmetry.space_group_name_H-M   'P 1'
#
loop_
_entity.id
_entity.type
_entity.pdbx_description
1 polymer ?
#
loop_
_entity_poly.entity_id
_entity_poly.type
_entity_poly.pdbx_seq_one_letter_code
_entity_poly.pdbx_strand_id
1 'polypeptide(L)'
;MTLVFILVIIEIHFFLIFSSFFTRNLTNIFKFSVITSQLFVEKKSHFLKSIPEHVQELWNKWELRLAVLCSLFFQILLISLGDRRKRTKKIWIQIILWIAYLCADWVAAVALGILSHNIEVPKTRELPSFWAPFLLLHLGGPDTITAYSLEDNELWLRHFLGLGVQGGIASYVSYKSWTGTIVSILSVLMYVPAIVKYGERTWVLSSASKERLRDSMLDPPDPGPNYAKFMDEYNSKDEEGYRVTIGRIEEKTIQQVPAAVPAVGQSDPGTTEAEVLDAEILPKGYYFFQIYKRLFAFLIISFEDWNESKSYFQQISPQKAFSLIDVELGFMFDVLYTKAIIVRSLKGTILRSISFFFTVFVFIMFLNADRKHKQHKQHKQHPSTDLIITYLLLAVAIILDIYAAIILITSDSGYLWLRKHSMDSLAKKLLGWRCRCKRTRWSNSVAQYNLLRIWLNDKPSRFRKLLQSLGIHKKLRNSFYTNYKPVSRDLEFLIFQQLQRKSFRANDFNIAKRLCLSRGSDVLQQLDIDRRQQNIESHLYDRLKWSIDDIEFDQSILIWHIATDLCCHHSGRVPEEQEKNCKLLSDYMVYLLIVCPFMLPEGIGEIRSVDTEEEAMIFFREKNLEQDLKGKIEGAIKKACEALLTVKTDIPPIEVKGPKSKSVLFDACRLANLLGQLEWKMKWETISLVWVEMLSYAAAQCKGPSHAKQLGQGGELLTHVWLLMAHFGITEQFQMPTGFARKLIYR
;
A
#
# COMPACT_ATOMS: atom_id res chain seq x y z
N MET A 1 -45.24 -10.79 -21.75
CA MET A 1 -44.82 -9.42 -22.15
C MET A 1 -44.57 -8.49 -20.96
N THR A 2 -45.39 -8.53 -19.91
CA THR A 2 -45.27 -7.62 -18.74
C THR A 2 -43.95 -7.76 -17.98
N LEU A 3 -43.40 -8.97 -17.85
CA LEU A 3 -42.11 -9.20 -17.16
C LEU A 3 -40.90 -8.64 -17.94
N VAL A 4 -40.92 -8.72 -19.27
CA VAL A 4 -39.88 -8.17 -20.14
C VAL A 4 -39.90 -6.64 -20.11
N PHE A 5 -41.11 -6.05 -20.04
CA PHE A 5 -41.26 -4.60 -19.92
C PHE A 5 -40.73 -4.08 -18.56
N ILE A 6 -40.93 -4.84 -17.47
CA ILE A 6 -40.40 -4.49 -16.14
C ILE A 6 -38.87 -4.62 -16.11
N LEU A 7 -38.30 -5.65 -16.74
CA LEU A 7 -36.84 -5.83 -16.84
C LEU A 7 -36.16 -4.72 -17.65
N VAL A 8 -36.77 -4.31 -18.78
CA VAL A 8 -36.27 -3.19 -19.59
C VAL A 8 -36.37 -1.86 -18.85
N ILE A 9 -37.43 -1.64 -18.07
CA ILE A 9 -37.57 -0.43 -17.24
C ILE A 9 -36.54 -0.43 -16.10
N ILE A 10 -36.26 -1.58 -15.47
CA ILE A 10 -35.23 -1.70 -14.43
C ILE A 10 -33.83 -1.47 -15.00
N GLU A 11 -33.51 -2.02 -16.18
CA GLU A 11 -32.23 -1.75 -16.86
C GLU A 11 -32.07 -0.29 -17.25
N ILE A 12 -33.12 0.35 -17.78
CA ILE A 12 -33.09 1.78 -18.13
C ILE A 12 -32.96 2.64 -16.86
N HIS A 13 -33.64 2.29 -15.77
CA HIS A 13 -33.51 3.01 -14.51
C HIS A 13 -32.12 2.83 -13.87
N PHE A 14 -31.56 1.63 -13.94
CA PHE A 14 -30.21 1.34 -13.46
C PHE A 14 -29.16 2.05 -14.32
N PHE A 15 -29.32 2.06 -15.65
CA PHE A 15 -28.45 2.79 -16.56
C PHE A 15 -28.55 4.30 -16.37
N LEU A 16 -29.74 4.85 -16.09
CA LEU A 16 -29.94 6.27 -15.79
C LEU A 16 -29.42 6.67 -14.40
N ILE A 17 -29.53 5.80 -13.39
CA ILE A 17 -28.95 6.05 -12.05
C ILE A 17 -27.42 5.92 -12.08
N PHE A 18 -26.89 4.94 -12.82
CA PHE A 18 -25.47 4.75 -13.00
C PHE A 18 -24.86 5.87 -13.86
N SER A 19 -25.54 6.27 -14.94
CA SER A 19 -25.21 7.45 -15.75
C SER A 19 -25.32 8.73 -14.93
N SER A 20 -26.33 8.91 -14.07
CA SER A 20 -26.49 10.09 -13.20
C SER A 20 -25.46 10.15 -12.07
N PHE A 21 -25.05 9.02 -11.50
CA PHE A 21 -23.99 8.95 -10.47
C PHE A 21 -22.60 9.16 -11.09
N PHE A 22 -22.35 8.56 -12.26
CA PHE A 22 -21.11 8.72 -13.02
C PHE A 22 -21.01 10.13 -13.60
N THR A 23 -22.08 10.67 -14.17
CA THR A 23 -22.14 12.05 -14.66
C THR A 23 -22.16 13.06 -13.51
N ARG A 24 -22.79 12.85 -12.35
CA ARG A 24 -22.67 13.78 -11.20
C ARG A 24 -21.26 13.82 -10.63
N ASN A 25 -20.57 12.68 -10.50
CA ASN A 25 -19.18 12.67 -10.02
C ASN A 25 -18.17 13.15 -11.09
N LEU A 26 -18.35 12.79 -12.37
CA LEU A 26 -17.52 13.33 -13.45
C LEU A 26 -17.79 14.80 -13.72
N THR A 27 -19.05 15.24 -13.78
CA THR A 27 -19.35 16.67 -13.96
C THR A 27 -18.94 17.46 -12.73
N ASN A 28 -19.13 17.02 -11.48
CA ASN A 28 -18.67 17.81 -10.33
C ASN A 28 -17.14 17.96 -10.24
N ILE A 29 -16.37 17.04 -10.83
CA ILE A 29 -14.89 17.08 -10.83
C ILE A 29 -14.32 17.73 -12.11
N PHE A 30 -14.95 17.55 -13.28
CA PHE A 30 -14.65 18.33 -14.49
C PHE A 30 -15.06 19.80 -14.33
N LYS A 31 -16.19 20.06 -13.66
CA LYS A 31 -16.59 21.37 -13.13
C LYS A 31 -15.72 21.83 -11.96
N PHE A 32 -14.72 21.07 -11.52
CA PHE A 32 -13.72 21.59 -10.61
C PHE A 32 -12.47 22.00 -11.37
N SER A 33 -11.84 21.18 -12.19
CA SER A 33 -10.58 21.61 -12.86
C SER A 33 -10.77 22.66 -13.96
N VAL A 34 -11.72 22.46 -14.89
CA VAL A 34 -11.95 23.36 -16.03
C VAL A 34 -12.74 24.60 -15.62
N ILE A 35 -13.70 24.43 -14.72
CA ILE A 35 -14.45 25.55 -14.16
C ILE A 35 -13.65 26.29 -13.09
N THR A 36 -12.72 25.68 -12.33
CA THR A 36 -11.79 26.50 -11.51
C THR A 36 -10.77 27.23 -12.36
N SER A 37 -10.33 26.70 -13.50
CA SER A 37 -9.45 27.47 -14.39
C SER A 37 -10.22 28.61 -15.07
N GLN A 38 -11.46 28.40 -15.53
CA GLN A 38 -12.33 29.47 -16.04
C GLN A 38 -12.80 30.47 -14.94
N LEU A 39 -13.23 30.00 -13.76
CA LEU A 39 -13.57 30.86 -12.61
C LEU A 39 -12.35 31.58 -12.07
N PHE A 40 -11.16 30.96 -12.08
CA PHE A 40 -9.92 31.63 -11.73
C PHE A 40 -9.66 32.75 -12.73
N VAL A 41 -9.79 32.51 -14.03
CA VAL A 41 -9.62 33.54 -15.08
C VAL A 41 -10.69 34.65 -14.96
N GLU A 42 -11.96 34.32 -14.71
CA GLU A 42 -13.06 35.29 -14.55
C GLU A 42 -12.95 36.09 -13.24
N LYS A 43 -12.76 35.44 -12.08
CA LYS A 43 -12.57 36.13 -10.79
C LYS A 43 -11.25 36.89 -10.72
N LYS A 44 -10.22 36.45 -11.44
CA LYS A 44 -8.94 37.16 -11.58
C LYS A 44 -9.13 38.54 -12.18
N SER A 45 -9.97 38.70 -13.21
CA SER A 45 -10.28 40.02 -13.79
C SER A 45 -10.81 41.00 -12.72
N HIS A 46 -11.66 40.50 -11.81
CA HIS A 46 -12.21 41.31 -10.73
C HIS A 46 -11.23 41.57 -9.58
N PHE A 47 -10.40 40.58 -9.23
CA PHE A 47 -9.37 40.72 -8.18
C PHE A 47 -8.22 41.63 -8.62
N LEU A 48 -7.73 41.50 -9.86
CA LEU A 48 -6.65 42.34 -10.39
C LEU A 48 -7.05 43.81 -10.50
N LYS A 49 -8.33 44.12 -10.73
CA LYS A 49 -8.86 45.50 -10.68
C LYS A 49 -8.80 46.13 -9.28
N SER A 50 -8.63 45.33 -8.22
CA SER A 50 -8.56 45.80 -6.82
C SER A 50 -7.13 46.04 -6.33
N ILE A 51 -6.12 45.84 -7.18
CA ILE A 51 -4.69 45.85 -6.85
C ILE A 51 -4.00 46.99 -7.63
N PRO A 52 -2.93 47.62 -7.10
CA PRO A 52 -2.20 48.66 -7.82
C PRO A 52 -1.69 48.21 -9.20
N GLU A 53 -1.74 49.11 -10.20
CA GLU A 53 -1.36 48.83 -11.60
C GLU A 53 0.04 48.22 -11.72
N HIS A 54 1.01 48.69 -10.94
CA HIS A 54 2.37 48.15 -10.93
C HIS A 54 2.43 46.66 -10.55
N VAL A 55 1.59 46.24 -9.59
CA VAL A 55 1.52 44.83 -9.16
C VAL A 55 0.77 43.99 -10.20
N GLN A 56 -0.22 44.56 -10.88
CA GLN A 56 -0.91 43.90 -12.00
C GLN A 56 0.04 43.65 -13.18
N GLU A 57 0.87 44.63 -13.53
CA GLU A 57 1.91 44.48 -14.57
C GLU A 57 2.94 43.42 -14.19
N LEU A 58 3.42 43.44 -12.95
CA LEU A 58 4.34 42.42 -12.44
C LEU A 58 3.71 41.03 -12.44
N TRP A 59 2.46 40.90 -12.00
CA TRP A 59 1.72 39.64 -12.00
C TRP A 59 1.58 39.09 -13.41
N ASN A 60 1.08 39.90 -14.35
CA ASN A 60 0.89 39.48 -15.75
C ASN A 60 2.21 39.05 -16.41
N LYS A 61 3.35 39.65 -16.03
CA LYS A 61 4.68 39.28 -16.53
C LYS A 61 5.20 37.96 -15.96
N TRP A 62 4.87 37.65 -14.70
CA TRP A 62 5.44 36.50 -13.99
C TRP A 62 4.50 35.31 -13.85
N GLU A 63 3.20 35.47 -14.04
CA GLU A 63 2.19 34.44 -13.79
C GLU A 63 2.51 33.12 -14.51
N LEU A 64 2.70 33.16 -15.84
CA LEU A 64 3.04 31.97 -16.62
C LEU A 64 4.39 31.38 -16.20
N ARG A 65 5.39 32.23 -15.98
CA ARG A 65 6.75 31.82 -15.59
C ARG A 65 6.74 31.09 -14.25
N LEU A 66 6.03 31.64 -13.27
CA LEU A 66 5.87 31.07 -11.94
C LEU A 66 5.11 29.74 -12.04
N ALA A 67 4.03 29.66 -12.81
CA ALA A 67 3.27 28.43 -12.99
C ALA A 67 4.14 27.30 -13.59
N VAL A 68 4.95 27.60 -14.62
CA VAL A 68 5.87 26.64 -15.24
C VAL A 68 6.95 26.18 -14.25
N LEU A 69 7.55 27.10 -13.49
CA LEU A 69 8.57 26.77 -12.48
C LEU A 69 7.98 25.96 -11.32
N CYS A 70 6.76 26.30 -10.86
CA CYS A 70 6.04 25.53 -9.85
C CYS A 70 5.72 24.11 -10.35
N SER A 71 5.31 23.97 -11.62
CA SER A 71 5.08 22.66 -12.24
C SER A 71 6.36 21.82 -12.21
N LEU A 72 7.49 22.39 -12.62
CA LEU A 72 8.80 21.72 -12.58
C LEU A 72 9.21 21.33 -11.15
N PHE A 73 9.01 22.24 -10.18
CA PHE A 73 9.29 21.99 -8.77
C PHE A 73 8.52 20.78 -8.24
N PHE A 74 7.23 20.67 -8.55
CA PHE A 74 6.44 19.50 -8.14
C PHE A 74 6.94 18.20 -8.77
N GLN A 75 7.39 18.21 -10.04
CA GLN A 75 7.97 17.02 -10.66
C GLN A 75 9.25 16.55 -9.95
N ILE A 76 10.14 17.49 -9.58
CA ILE A 76 11.37 17.21 -8.82
C ILE A 76 11.02 16.65 -7.44
N LEU A 77 10.03 17.23 -6.78
CA LEU A 77 9.64 16.79 -5.44
C LEU A 77 8.97 15.41 -5.47
N LEU A 78 8.10 15.15 -6.45
CA LEU A 78 7.46 13.86 -6.65
C LEU A 78 8.49 12.76 -6.98
N ILE A 79 9.45 13.02 -7.88
CA ILE A 79 10.46 12.01 -8.22
C ILE A 79 11.32 11.63 -7.00
N SER A 80 11.66 12.62 -6.15
CA SER A 80 12.50 12.44 -4.96
C SER A 80 11.77 11.75 -3.80
N LEU A 81 10.52 12.11 -3.55
CA LEU A 81 9.74 11.62 -2.41
C LEU A 81 8.91 10.36 -2.73
N GLY A 82 8.64 10.08 -4.01
CA GLY A 82 7.81 8.96 -4.47
C GLY A 82 8.29 7.60 -3.93
N ASP A 83 9.58 7.29 -4.05
CA ASP A 83 10.17 6.05 -3.51
C ASP A 83 10.35 6.10 -1.97
N ARG A 84 10.54 7.28 -1.39
CA ARG A 84 10.76 7.43 0.06
C ARG A 84 9.53 7.08 0.90
N ARG A 85 8.32 7.21 0.36
CA ARG A 85 7.07 6.87 1.07
C ARG A 85 6.98 5.39 1.48
N LYS A 86 7.67 4.50 0.73
CA LYS A 86 7.77 3.07 1.04
C LYS A 86 8.62 2.81 2.30
N ARG A 87 9.63 3.65 2.52
CA ARG A 87 10.65 3.49 3.56
C ARG A 87 10.40 4.33 4.80
N THR A 88 9.47 5.28 4.75
CA THR A 88 9.29 6.27 5.81
C THR A 88 7.83 6.46 6.17
N LYS A 89 7.52 6.28 7.47
CA LYS A 89 6.19 6.51 8.06
C LYS A 89 5.99 7.93 8.60
N LYS A 90 6.94 8.85 8.35
CA LYS A 90 6.85 10.24 8.82
C LYS A 90 5.71 10.97 8.11
N ILE A 91 4.74 11.44 8.89
CA ILE A 91 3.54 12.05 8.34
C ILE A 91 3.80 13.31 7.50
N TRP A 92 4.76 14.15 7.87
CA TRP A 92 5.08 15.36 7.11
C TRP A 92 5.52 15.03 5.67
N ILE A 93 6.24 13.92 5.45
CA ILE A 93 6.62 13.47 4.11
C ILE A 93 5.38 13.04 3.32
N GLN A 94 4.46 12.32 3.97
CA GLN A 94 3.20 11.89 3.33
C GLN A 94 2.30 13.08 2.96
N ILE A 95 2.21 14.10 3.83
CA ILE A 95 1.46 15.34 3.57
C ILE A 95 2.09 16.12 2.42
N ILE A 96 3.41 16.35 2.46
CA ILE A 96 4.12 17.09 1.40
C ILE A 96 3.95 16.37 0.05
N LEU A 97 4.13 15.05 0.03
CA LEU A 97 3.96 14.25 -1.18
C LEU A 97 2.51 14.29 -1.70
N TRP A 98 1.52 14.22 -0.81
CA TRP A 98 0.10 14.30 -1.17
C TRP A 98 -0.25 15.65 -1.79
N ILE A 99 0.18 16.75 -1.17
CA ILE A 99 -0.03 18.11 -1.71
C ILE A 99 0.63 18.23 -3.09
N ALA A 100 1.88 17.77 -3.21
CA ALA A 100 2.59 17.83 -4.48
C ALA A 100 1.92 17.01 -5.58
N TYR A 101 1.39 15.84 -5.26
CA TYR A 101 0.67 14.98 -6.20
C TYR A 101 -0.59 15.67 -6.72
N LEU A 102 -1.37 16.29 -5.82
CA LEU A 102 -2.58 17.03 -6.19
C LEU A 102 -2.27 18.30 -6.99
N CYS A 103 -1.24 19.05 -6.61
CA CYS A 103 -0.88 20.31 -7.25
C CYS A 103 -0.19 20.12 -8.61
N ALA A 104 0.56 19.04 -8.82
CA ALA A 104 1.36 18.85 -10.04
C ALA A 104 0.52 18.92 -11.32
N ASP A 105 -0.58 18.18 -11.36
CA ASP A 105 -1.46 18.12 -12.54
C ASP A 105 -2.25 19.42 -12.71
N TRP A 106 -2.72 20.00 -11.60
CA TRP A 106 -3.50 21.23 -11.61
C TRP A 106 -2.68 22.43 -12.12
N VAL A 107 -1.46 22.62 -11.60
CA VAL A 107 -0.59 23.73 -12.00
C VAL A 107 -0.19 23.62 -13.48
N ALA A 108 0.09 22.41 -13.97
CA ALA A 108 0.43 22.22 -15.38
C ALA A 108 -0.75 22.55 -16.32
N ALA A 109 -1.96 22.12 -15.96
CA ALA A 109 -3.17 22.44 -16.72
C ALA A 109 -3.51 23.95 -16.69
N VAL A 110 -3.35 24.61 -15.54
CA VAL A 110 -3.53 26.06 -15.42
C VAL A 110 -2.51 26.82 -16.27
N ALA A 111 -1.24 26.40 -16.25
CA ALA A 111 -0.20 27.01 -17.09
C ALA A 111 -0.54 26.87 -18.59
N LEU A 112 -1.06 25.72 -19.04
CA LEU A 112 -1.54 25.54 -20.42
C LEU A 112 -2.74 26.44 -20.74
N GLY A 113 -3.67 26.60 -19.81
CA GLY A 113 -4.82 27.50 -19.96
C GLY A 113 -4.41 28.98 -20.09
N ILE A 114 -3.50 29.44 -19.21
CA ILE A 114 -2.92 30.78 -19.27
C ILE A 114 -2.22 30.99 -20.61
N LEU A 115 -1.47 30.00 -21.06
CA LEU A 115 -0.75 30.07 -22.33
C LEU A 115 -1.73 30.20 -23.51
N SER A 116 -2.80 29.41 -23.54
CA SER A 116 -3.84 29.45 -24.59
C SER A 116 -4.54 30.82 -24.72
N HIS A 117 -4.93 31.41 -23.59
CA HIS A 117 -5.65 32.69 -23.57
C HIS A 117 -4.82 33.88 -24.08
N ASN A 118 -3.50 33.78 -23.93
CA ASN A 118 -2.57 34.89 -24.08
C ASN A 118 -1.99 35.06 -25.50
N ILE A 119 -2.42 34.29 -26.50
CA ILE A 119 -1.76 34.24 -27.83
C ILE A 119 -2.43 35.20 -28.81
N GLU A 120 -2.67 36.46 -28.44
CA GLU A 120 -3.28 37.42 -29.38
C GLU A 120 -2.30 37.98 -30.43
N VAL A 121 -0.98 37.79 -30.27
CA VAL A 121 0.03 38.32 -31.21
C VAL A 121 1.10 37.26 -31.58
N PRO A 122 1.28 36.90 -32.88
CA PRO A 122 2.16 35.79 -33.30
C PRO A 122 3.66 35.98 -33.04
N LYS A 123 4.18 37.21 -33.07
CA LYS A 123 5.64 37.47 -33.12
C LYS A 123 6.33 37.67 -31.76
N THR A 124 5.60 37.89 -30.66
CA THR A 124 6.19 38.25 -29.36
C THR A 124 6.24 37.09 -28.35
N ARG A 125 5.67 35.92 -28.66
CA ARG A 125 5.50 34.81 -27.69
C ARG A 125 5.90 33.41 -28.21
N GLU A 126 6.83 33.31 -29.15
CA GLU A 126 7.36 32.01 -29.64
C GLU A 126 8.05 31.18 -28.55
N LEU A 127 8.78 31.81 -27.62
CA LEU A 127 9.50 31.09 -26.57
C LEU A 127 8.55 30.54 -25.48
N PRO A 128 7.56 31.32 -24.99
CA PRO A 128 6.54 30.78 -24.10
C PRO A 128 5.69 29.65 -24.70
N SER A 129 5.40 29.67 -26.01
CA SER A 129 4.64 28.59 -26.65
C SER A 129 5.42 27.28 -26.75
N PHE A 130 6.76 27.35 -26.78
CA PHE A 130 7.66 26.19 -26.66
C PHE A 130 7.55 25.47 -25.30
N TRP A 131 6.94 26.09 -24.28
CA TRP A 131 6.70 25.42 -22.98
C TRP A 131 5.49 24.49 -22.99
N ALA A 132 4.59 24.58 -23.98
CA ALA A 132 3.39 23.74 -24.05
C ALA A 132 3.69 22.23 -24.07
N PRO A 133 4.63 21.72 -24.88
CA PRO A 133 5.06 20.31 -24.81
C PRO A 133 5.63 19.91 -23.46
N PHE A 134 6.35 20.79 -22.76
CA PHE A 134 6.90 20.49 -21.42
C PHE A 134 5.81 20.39 -20.35
N LEU A 135 4.79 21.24 -20.43
CA LEU A 135 3.63 21.13 -19.53
C LEU A 135 2.88 19.81 -19.76
N LEU A 136 2.75 19.39 -21.03
CA LEU A 136 2.20 18.07 -21.36
C LEU A 136 3.09 16.92 -20.85
N LEU A 137 4.42 17.06 -20.97
CA LEU A 137 5.40 16.11 -20.40
C LEU A 137 5.25 16.02 -18.86
N HIS A 138 5.07 17.14 -18.17
CA HIS A 138 4.87 17.18 -16.72
C HIS A 138 3.55 16.52 -16.30
N LEU A 139 2.48 16.66 -17.08
CA LEU A 139 1.22 15.94 -16.85
C LEU A 139 1.40 14.41 -16.98
N GLY A 140 2.41 13.96 -17.70
CA GLY A 140 2.81 12.56 -17.70
C GLY A 140 3.38 12.07 -16.37
N GLY A 141 3.81 12.96 -15.48
CA GLY A 141 4.30 12.62 -14.13
C GLY A 141 5.63 11.84 -14.12
N PRO A 142 6.27 11.74 -12.93
CA PRO A 142 7.52 11.01 -12.77
C PRO A 142 7.29 9.49 -12.64
N ASP A 143 8.37 8.73 -12.76
CA ASP A 143 8.30 7.26 -12.83
C ASP A 143 8.12 6.60 -11.47
N THR A 144 8.55 7.29 -10.41
CA THR A 144 8.51 6.80 -9.02
C THR A 144 7.12 6.87 -8.41
N ILE A 145 6.17 7.59 -9.01
CA ILE A 145 4.80 7.71 -8.53
C ILE A 145 3.83 7.97 -9.69
N THR A 146 3.00 6.98 -10.00
CA THR A 146 1.86 7.12 -10.92
C THR A 146 0.56 7.37 -10.17
N ALA A 147 0.37 6.67 -9.06
CA ALA A 147 -0.80 6.73 -8.20
C ALA A 147 -0.39 7.09 -6.77
N TYR A 148 -1.12 8.00 -6.14
CA TYR A 148 -0.98 8.22 -4.70
C TYR A 148 -1.78 7.15 -3.93
N SER A 149 -2.93 6.77 -4.44
CA SER A 149 -3.87 5.82 -3.86
C SER A 149 -4.37 4.84 -4.91
N LEU A 150 -4.89 3.67 -4.52
CA LEU A 150 -5.42 2.70 -5.49
C LEU A 150 -6.61 3.27 -6.27
N GLU A 151 -7.36 4.18 -5.66
CA GLU A 151 -8.47 4.89 -6.27
C GLU A 151 -8.03 5.72 -7.49
N ASP A 152 -6.77 6.18 -7.55
CA ASP A 152 -6.23 6.90 -8.71
C ASP A 152 -6.08 5.99 -9.94
N ASN A 153 -5.85 4.68 -9.75
CA ASN A 153 -5.76 3.71 -10.85
C ASN A 153 -7.11 3.54 -11.56
N GLU A 154 -8.22 3.59 -10.82
CA GLU A 154 -9.58 3.50 -11.38
C GLU A 154 -9.93 4.74 -12.22
N LEU A 155 -9.27 5.87 -11.98
CA LEU A 155 -9.48 7.12 -12.71
C LEU A 155 -8.67 7.23 -14.02
N TRP A 156 -8.11 6.13 -14.52
CA TRP A 156 -7.26 6.15 -15.73
C TRP A 156 -7.96 6.74 -16.97
N LEU A 157 -9.29 6.55 -17.12
CA LEU A 157 -10.07 7.15 -18.22
C LEU A 157 -10.04 8.68 -18.19
N ARG A 158 -9.97 9.29 -16.98
CA ARG A 158 -9.82 10.74 -16.83
C ARG A 158 -8.45 11.20 -17.35
N HIS A 159 -7.39 10.43 -17.08
CA HIS A 159 -6.07 10.72 -17.62
C HIS A 159 -6.01 10.53 -19.14
N PHE A 160 -6.69 9.51 -19.68
CA PHE A 160 -6.81 9.31 -21.13
C PHE A 160 -7.51 10.49 -21.81
N LEU A 161 -8.66 10.93 -21.28
CA LEU A 161 -9.35 12.12 -21.79
C LEU A 161 -8.50 13.38 -21.61
N GLY A 162 -7.79 13.50 -20.49
CA GLY A 162 -6.85 14.59 -20.21
C GLY A 162 -5.73 14.67 -21.24
N LEU A 163 -5.16 13.54 -21.66
CA LEU A 163 -4.16 13.48 -22.73
C LEU A 163 -4.71 14.07 -24.03
N GLY A 164 -5.94 13.72 -24.40
CA GLY A 164 -6.60 14.27 -25.59
C GLY A 164 -6.87 15.77 -25.49
N VAL A 165 -7.50 16.22 -24.39
CA VAL A 165 -7.89 17.63 -24.20
C VAL A 165 -6.67 18.53 -24.02
N GLN A 166 -5.75 18.19 -23.11
CA GLN A 166 -4.54 18.99 -22.86
C GLN A 166 -3.57 18.91 -24.03
N GLY A 167 -3.47 17.76 -24.70
CA GLY A 167 -2.72 17.63 -25.95
C GLY A 167 -3.29 18.51 -27.06
N GLY A 168 -4.63 18.60 -27.15
CA GLY A 168 -5.32 19.51 -28.09
C GLY A 168 -5.07 20.99 -27.77
N ILE A 169 -5.16 21.40 -26.50
CA ILE A 169 -4.86 22.77 -26.06
C ILE A 169 -3.40 23.12 -26.38
N ALA A 170 -2.46 22.25 -26.04
CA ALA A 170 -1.04 22.45 -26.34
C ALA A 170 -0.82 22.57 -27.86
N SER A 171 -1.44 21.68 -28.66
CA SER A 171 -1.34 21.73 -30.12
C SER A 171 -1.91 23.02 -30.69
N TYR A 172 -3.04 23.50 -30.17
CA TYR A 172 -3.64 24.78 -30.53
C TYR A 172 -2.70 25.97 -30.24
N VAL A 173 -2.08 25.97 -29.05
CA VAL A 173 -1.06 26.96 -28.67
C VAL A 173 0.08 26.96 -29.68
N SER A 174 0.64 25.79 -29.99
CA SER A 174 1.74 25.65 -30.94
C SER A 174 1.36 26.12 -32.33
N TYR A 175 0.17 25.73 -32.83
CA TYR A 175 -0.36 26.15 -34.12
C TYR A 175 -0.52 27.67 -34.22
N LYS A 176 -1.13 28.31 -33.23
CA LYS A 176 -1.37 29.76 -33.25
C LYS A 176 -0.07 30.57 -33.12
N SER A 177 0.94 29.99 -32.50
CA SER A 177 2.29 30.59 -32.37
C SER A 177 3.25 30.21 -33.50
N TRP A 178 2.77 29.52 -34.55
CA TRP A 178 3.63 28.99 -35.59
C TRP A 178 4.19 30.09 -36.48
N THR A 179 5.51 30.21 -36.52
CA THR A 179 6.21 31.18 -37.37
C THR A 179 7.16 30.53 -38.37
N GLY A 180 7.22 29.19 -38.40
CA GLY A 180 8.15 28.44 -39.24
C GLY A 180 9.61 28.50 -38.78
N THR A 181 9.88 29.08 -37.60
CA THR A 181 11.23 29.13 -37.02
C THR A 181 11.72 27.76 -36.56
N ILE A 182 13.03 27.63 -36.35
CA ILE A 182 13.62 26.42 -35.77
C ILE A 182 12.94 26.07 -34.42
N VAL A 183 12.60 27.06 -33.60
CA VAL A 183 11.92 26.86 -32.30
C VAL A 183 10.54 26.20 -32.50
N SER A 184 9.80 26.58 -33.53
CA SER A 184 8.51 25.96 -33.89
C SER A 184 8.68 24.48 -34.24
N ILE A 185 9.70 24.13 -35.03
CA ILE A 185 10.02 22.74 -35.40
C ILE A 185 10.44 21.93 -34.16
N LEU A 186 11.30 22.51 -33.31
CA LEU A 186 11.74 21.87 -32.07
C LEU A 186 10.58 21.62 -31.11
N SER A 187 9.57 22.50 -31.09
CA SER A 187 8.34 22.32 -30.31
C SER A 187 7.60 21.05 -30.73
N VAL A 188 7.46 20.81 -32.04
CA VAL A 188 6.85 19.59 -32.60
C VAL A 188 7.60 18.34 -32.16
N LEU A 189 8.93 18.36 -32.25
CA LEU A 189 9.77 17.24 -31.81
C LEU A 189 9.61 16.96 -30.31
N MET A 190 9.40 17.99 -29.49
CA MET A 190 9.19 17.86 -28.05
C MET A 190 7.81 17.27 -27.69
N TYR A 191 6.84 17.23 -28.61
CA TYR A 191 5.59 16.49 -28.37
C TYR A 191 5.79 14.97 -28.29
N VAL A 192 6.80 14.42 -28.97
CA VAL A 192 7.09 12.98 -28.92
C VAL A 192 7.34 12.50 -27.48
N PRO A 193 8.33 13.04 -26.73
CA PRO A 193 8.53 12.65 -25.34
C PRO A 193 7.32 12.98 -24.45
N ALA A 194 6.61 14.09 -24.72
CA ALA A 194 5.43 14.48 -23.96
C ALA A 194 4.27 13.46 -24.07
N ILE A 195 3.93 13.06 -25.29
CA ILE A 195 2.87 12.07 -25.57
C ILE A 195 3.27 10.70 -25.04
N VAL A 196 4.53 10.30 -25.21
CA VAL A 196 5.04 9.02 -24.67
C VAL A 196 4.88 8.98 -23.16
N LYS A 197 5.39 9.97 -22.43
CA LYS A 197 5.39 9.96 -20.96
C LYS A 197 4.00 10.04 -20.36
N TYR A 198 3.09 10.77 -20.99
CA TYR A 198 1.68 10.85 -20.60
C TYR A 198 0.95 9.54 -20.96
N GLY A 199 1.11 9.04 -22.17
CA GLY A 199 0.55 7.75 -22.60
C GLY A 199 0.96 6.59 -21.68
N GLU A 200 2.23 6.54 -21.28
CA GLU A 200 2.73 5.57 -20.30
C GLU A 200 2.00 5.69 -18.95
N ARG A 201 1.78 6.91 -18.42
CA ARG A 201 1.02 7.08 -17.17
C ARG A 201 -0.38 6.53 -17.31
N THR A 202 -1.08 6.85 -18.40
CA THR A 202 -2.42 6.34 -18.67
C THR A 202 -2.44 4.82 -18.77
N TRP A 203 -1.45 4.23 -19.46
CA TRP A 203 -1.34 2.78 -19.59
C TRP A 203 -1.09 2.12 -18.23
N VAL A 204 -0.15 2.63 -17.42
CA VAL A 204 0.14 2.09 -16.08
C VAL A 204 -1.10 2.12 -15.18
N LEU A 205 -1.76 3.28 -15.08
CA LEU A 205 -2.97 3.40 -14.25
C LEU A 205 -4.04 2.42 -14.69
N SER A 206 -4.23 2.26 -16.00
CA SER A 206 -5.17 1.31 -16.55
C SER A 206 -4.80 -0.15 -16.24
N SER A 207 -3.54 -0.54 -16.44
CA SER A 207 -3.06 -1.89 -16.12
C SER A 207 -3.11 -2.21 -14.63
N ALA A 208 -2.99 -1.20 -13.75
CA ALA A 208 -3.08 -1.34 -12.30
C ALA A 208 -4.52 -1.20 -11.76
N SER A 209 -5.51 -0.90 -12.60
CA SER A 209 -6.93 -0.90 -12.20
C SER A 209 -7.38 -2.31 -11.82
N LYS A 210 -8.33 -2.41 -10.88
CA LYS A 210 -8.72 -3.67 -10.26
C LYS A 210 -9.15 -4.73 -11.27
N GLU A 211 -10.00 -4.35 -12.23
CA GLU A 211 -10.53 -5.28 -13.24
C GLU A 211 -9.40 -5.75 -14.17
N ARG A 212 -8.67 -4.82 -14.80
CA ARG A 212 -7.59 -5.19 -15.73
C ARG A 212 -6.45 -5.96 -15.06
N LEU A 213 -6.11 -5.60 -13.83
CA LEU A 213 -5.09 -6.31 -13.07
C LEU A 213 -5.53 -7.75 -12.80
N ARG A 214 -6.79 -7.95 -12.37
CA ARG A 214 -7.37 -9.27 -12.15
C ARG A 214 -7.41 -10.08 -13.45
N ASP A 215 -7.93 -9.50 -14.53
CA ASP A 215 -8.06 -10.17 -15.82
C ASP A 215 -6.69 -10.58 -16.40
N SER A 216 -5.64 -9.79 -16.14
CA SER A 216 -4.28 -10.13 -16.56
C SER A 216 -3.67 -11.35 -15.86
N MET A 217 -4.32 -11.84 -14.80
CA MET A 217 -3.88 -12.98 -13.99
C MET A 217 -4.81 -14.19 -14.11
N LEU A 218 -5.94 -14.07 -14.83
CA LEU A 218 -6.85 -15.17 -15.04
C LEU A 218 -6.34 -16.08 -16.15
N ASP A 219 -6.42 -17.38 -15.89
CA ASP A 219 -6.24 -18.40 -16.91
C ASP A 219 -7.53 -18.48 -17.78
N PRO A 220 -7.47 -18.99 -19.02
CA PRO A 220 -8.65 -19.15 -19.86
C PRO A 220 -9.75 -19.95 -19.14
N PRO A 221 -11.05 -19.62 -19.34
CA PRO A 221 -12.13 -20.36 -18.70
C PRO A 221 -12.05 -21.85 -19.02
N ASP A 222 -11.86 -22.67 -18.00
CA ASP A 222 -11.88 -24.13 -18.08
C ASP A 222 -13.04 -24.66 -17.23
N PRO A 223 -14.15 -25.12 -17.83
CA PRO A 223 -15.27 -25.70 -17.10
C PRO A 223 -14.94 -27.09 -16.52
N GLY A 224 -13.72 -27.60 -16.76
CA GLY A 224 -13.31 -28.95 -16.41
C GLY A 224 -13.88 -30.00 -17.36
N PRO A 225 -13.77 -31.29 -16.99
CA PRO A 225 -14.31 -32.39 -17.79
C PRO A 225 -15.82 -32.27 -17.99
N ASN A 226 -16.33 -32.69 -19.16
CA ASN A 226 -17.76 -32.70 -19.43
C ASN A 226 -18.46 -33.74 -18.54
N TYR A 227 -19.12 -33.27 -17.48
CA TYR A 227 -19.80 -34.11 -16.50
C TYR A 227 -20.93 -34.94 -17.13
N ALA A 228 -21.73 -34.36 -18.02
CA ALA A 228 -22.82 -35.09 -18.67
C ALA A 228 -22.29 -36.29 -19.45
N LYS A 229 -21.24 -36.08 -20.25
CA LYS A 229 -20.57 -37.17 -20.98
C LYS A 229 -19.97 -38.23 -20.05
N PHE A 230 -19.37 -37.81 -18.94
CA PHE A 230 -18.83 -38.74 -17.93
C PHE A 230 -19.95 -39.58 -17.30
N MET A 231 -21.11 -39.00 -17.02
CA MET A 231 -22.26 -39.71 -16.46
C MET A 231 -22.95 -40.61 -17.48
N ASP A 232 -23.03 -40.19 -18.75
CA ASP A 232 -23.53 -41.04 -19.83
C ASP A 232 -22.68 -42.30 -19.98
N GLU A 233 -21.35 -42.16 -19.92
CA GLU A 233 -20.41 -43.30 -19.94
C GLU A 233 -20.55 -44.17 -18.68
N TYR A 234 -20.71 -43.57 -17.50
CA TYR A 234 -20.96 -44.30 -16.26
C TYR A 234 -22.23 -45.15 -16.35
N ASN A 235 -23.35 -44.53 -16.73
CA ASN A 235 -24.66 -45.20 -16.80
C ASN A 235 -24.65 -46.30 -17.86
N SER A 236 -24.07 -46.03 -19.04
CA SER A 236 -23.95 -47.05 -20.09
C SER A 236 -23.16 -48.27 -19.62
N LYS A 237 -22.07 -48.09 -18.86
CA LYS A 237 -21.29 -49.21 -18.34
C LYS A 237 -21.97 -49.96 -17.20
N ASP A 238 -22.74 -49.27 -16.37
CA ASP A 238 -23.57 -49.90 -15.34
C ASP A 238 -24.70 -50.74 -15.95
N GLU A 239 -25.37 -50.21 -16.98
CA GLU A 239 -26.42 -50.92 -17.74
C GLU A 239 -25.88 -52.13 -18.51
N GLU A 240 -24.64 -52.09 -19.01
CA GLU A 240 -23.94 -53.23 -19.61
C GLU A 240 -23.57 -54.33 -18.59
N GLY A 241 -23.83 -54.10 -17.28
CA GLY A 241 -23.60 -55.06 -16.19
C GLY A 241 -22.18 -55.03 -15.60
N TYR A 242 -21.36 -54.04 -15.96
CA TYR A 242 -20.03 -53.88 -15.40
C TYR A 242 -20.08 -53.30 -13.98
N ARG A 243 -19.13 -53.71 -13.12
CA ARG A 243 -18.95 -53.03 -11.84
C ARG A 243 -18.12 -51.76 -12.03
N VAL A 244 -18.80 -50.62 -12.19
CA VAL A 244 -18.16 -49.32 -12.40
C VAL A 244 -17.65 -48.74 -11.08
N THR A 245 -16.35 -48.46 -11.01
CA THR A 245 -15.72 -47.77 -9.88
C THR A 245 -15.06 -46.49 -10.35
N ILE A 246 -15.13 -45.45 -9.53
CA ILE A 246 -14.56 -44.15 -9.84
C ILE A 246 -13.07 -44.16 -9.51
N GLY A 247 -12.23 -44.14 -10.54
CA GLY A 247 -10.80 -43.91 -10.42
C GLY A 247 -10.52 -42.43 -10.21
N ARG A 248 -9.96 -42.09 -9.04
CA ARG A 248 -9.34 -40.79 -8.83
C ARG A 248 -7.97 -40.81 -9.50
N ILE A 249 -7.75 -39.89 -10.44
CA ILE A 249 -6.40 -39.65 -10.95
C ILE A 249 -5.81 -38.59 -10.04
N GLU A 250 -4.82 -38.98 -9.23
CA GLU A 250 -3.84 -38.02 -8.75
C GLU A 250 -3.08 -37.54 -9.99
N GLU A 251 -3.14 -36.25 -10.31
CA GLU A 251 -2.33 -35.69 -11.38
C GLU A 251 -0.87 -36.04 -11.09
N LYS A 252 -0.29 -36.90 -11.92
CA LYS A 252 1.14 -37.14 -11.90
C LYS A 252 1.82 -35.82 -12.20
N THR A 253 2.68 -35.42 -11.27
CA THR A 253 3.67 -34.35 -11.35
C THR A 253 4.34 -34.34 -12.72
N ILE A 254 4.05 -33.34 -13.56
CA ILE A 254 4.76 -33.09 -14.82
C ILE A 254 4.98 -31.58 -14.95
N GLN A 255 6.07 -31.06 -14.38
CA GLN A 255 7.30 -30.77 -15.12
C GLN A 255 8.37 -30.24 -14.14
N GLN A 256 9.44 -30.99 -13.97
CA GLN A 256 10.70 -30.43 -13.47
C GLN A 256 11.15 -29.32 -14.44
N VAL A 257 11.02 -28.08 -14.00
CA VAL A 257 11.80 -26.94 -14.54
C VAL A 257 13.21 -27.06 -13.96
N PRO A 258 14.28 -26.75 -14.71
CA PRO A 258 15.61 -27.31 -14.47
C PRO A 258 16.15 -27.00 -13.08
N ALA A 259 16.62 -28.07 -12.42
CA ALA A 259 17.56 -27.95 -11.33
C ALA A 259 18.82 -27.22 -11.81
N ALA A 260 19.43 -26.48 -10.88
CA ALA A 260 20.66 -25.71 -10.99
C ALA A 260 20.54 -24.31 -11.63
N VAL A 261 20.28 -23.32 -10.78
CA VAL A 261 21.08 -22.09 -10.84
C VAL A 261 22.54 -22.54 -10.66
N PRO A 262 23.48 -22.18 -11.56
CA PRO A 262 24.87 -22.57 -11.39
C PRO A 262 25.33 -22.06 -10.02
N ALA A 263 25.88 -22.98 -9.22
CA ALA A 263 26.53 -22.65 -7.96
C ALA A 263 27.44 -21.45 -8.22
N VAL A 264 27.21 -20.36 -7.48
CA VAL A 264 28.09 -19.20 -7.51
C VAL A 264 29.47 -19.70 -7.15
N GLY A 265 30.36 -19.70 -8.14
CA GLY A 265 31.78 -19.97 -7.96
C GLY A 265 32.32 -19.09 -6.83
N GLN A 266 33.27 -19.66 -6.10
CA GLN A 266 34.06 -19.09 -5.00
C GLN A 266 33.92 -17.57 -4.86
N SER A 267 33.37 -17.17 -3.70
CA SER A 267 33.22 -15.79 -3.25
C SER A 267 34.47 -14.95 -3.54
N ASP A 268 34.31 -13.90 -4.35
CA ASP A 268 35.32 -12.86 -4.51
C ASP A 268 35.66 -12.26 -3.13
N PRO A 269 36.96 -12.08 -2.79
CA PRO A 269 37.39 -11.47 -1.54
C PRO A 269 36.96 -10.00 -1.52
N GLY A 270 35.84 -9.71 -0.82
CA GLY A 270 35.26 -8.36 -0.72
C GLY A 270 33.73 -8.29 -0.75
N THR A 271 33.04 -9.41 -0.99
CA THR A 271 31.55 -9.47 -1.03
C THR A 271 30.98 -9.47 0.39
N THR A 272 30.00 -8.60 0.69
CA THR A 272 29.36 -8.57 2.01
C THR A 272 28.28 -9.65 2.16
N GLU A 273 28.02 -10.14 3.39
CA GLU A 273 26.97 -11.15 3.66
C GLU A 273 25.59 -10.73 3.13
N ALA A 274 25.28 -9.44 3.19
CA ALA A 274 24.04 -8.87 2.67
C ALA A 274 23.93 -8.96 1.14
N GLU A 275 25.05 -8.84 0.41
CA GLU A 275 25.09 -8.95 -1.05
C GLU A 275 24.84 -10.40 -1.50
N VAL A 276 25.44 -11.36 -0.79
CA VAL A 276 25.23 -12.80 -1.04
C VAL A 276 23.77 -13.18 -0.80
N LEU A 277 23.21 -12.73 0.32
CA LEU A 277 21.82 -12.99 0.68
C LEU A 277 20.83 -12.41 -0.35
N ASP A 278 20.99 -11.14 -0.74
CA ASP A 278 20.11 -10.52 -1.73
C ASP A 278 20.23 -11.18 -3.13
N ALA A 279 21.44 -11.58 -3.53
CA ALA A 279 21.66 -12.25 -4.82
C ALA A 279 20.92 -13.60 -4.92
N GLU A 280 20.77 -14.29 -3.79
CA GLU A 280 20.01 -15.54 -3.67
C GLU A 280 18.50 -15.30 -3.56
N ILE A 281 18.08 -14.34 -2.72
CA ILE A 281 16.66 -14.09 -2.43
C ILE A 281 15.92 -13.49 -3.64
N LEU A 282 16.54 -12.56 -4.39
CA LEU A 282 15.82 -11.82 -5.43
C LEU A 282 15.18 -12.71 -6.50
N PRO A 283 15.89 -13.69 -7.10
CA PRO A 283 15.29 -14.60 -8.08
C PRO A 283 14.14 -15.43 -7.50
N LYS A 284 14.30 -15.99 -6.29
CA LYS A 284 13.25 -16.81 -5.65
C LYS A 284 12.05 -15.96 -5.22
N GLY A 285 12.28 -14.77 -4.70
CA GLY A 285 11.25 -13.79 -4.38
C GLY A 285 10.46 -13.35 -5.61
N TYR A 286 11.10 -13.12 -6.76
CA TYR A 286 10.38 -12.81 -7.99
C TYR A 286 9.54 -13.99 -8.49
N TYR A 287 10.05 -15.23 -8.37
CA TYR A 287 9.31 -16.44 -8.70
C TYR A 287 8.02 -16.55 -7.86
N PHE A 288 8.14 -16.46 -6.53
CA PHE A 288 6.98 -16.52 -5.65
C PHE A 288 6.02 -15.34 -5.85
N PHE A 289 6.54 -14.13 -6.09
CA PHE A 289 5.71 -12.97 -6.41
C PHE A 289 4.79 -13.22 -7.62
N GLN A 290 5.24 -13.91 -8.66
CA GLN A 290 4.38 -14.20 -9.82
C GLN A 290 3.17 -15.07 -9.47
N ILE A 291 3.32 -15.95 -8.48
CA ILE A 291 2.27 -16.83 -7.97
C ILE A 291 1.37 -16.04 -7.02
N TYR A 292 1.96 -15.44 -5.98
CA TYR A 292 1.22 -14.88 -4.84
C TYR A 292 0.65 -13.47 -5.10
N LYS A 293 1.06 -12.77 -6.17
CA LYS A 293 0.38 -11.52 -6.60
C LYS A 293 -1.12 -11.72 -6.86
N ARG A 294 -1.54 -12.96 -7.20
CA ARG A 294 -2.93 -13.37 -7.38
C ARG A 294 -3.80 -13.10 -6.14
N LEU A 295 -3.24 -13.23 -4.93
CA LEU A 295 -3.97 -13.01 -3.68
C LEU A 295 -4.46 -11.56 -3.51
N PHE A 296 -3.71 -10.59 -4.03
CA PHE A 296 -4.12 -9.18 -3.99
C PHE A 296 -5.36 -8.89 -4.86
N ALA A 297 -5.64 -9.76 -5.84
CA ALA A 297 -6.79 -9.69 -6.74
C ALA A 297 -7.92 -10.67 -6.36
N PHE A 298 -7.87 -11.28 -5.17
CA PHE A 298 -8.79 -12.34 -4.72
C PHE A 298 -8.82 -13.56 -5.66
N LEU A 299 -7.69 -13.90 -6.27
CA LEU A 299 -7.55 -15.10 -7.08
C LEU A 299 -6.93 -16.23 -6.25
N ILE A 300 -7.28 -17.45 -6.63
CA ILE A 300 -6.85 -18.69 -5.96
C ILE A 300 -5.47 -19.10 -6.50
N ILE A 301 -4.65 -19.72 -5.65
CA ILE A 301 -3.34 -20.30 -6.00
C ILE A 301 -3.48 -21.81 -6.26
N SER A 302 -2.68 -22.36 -7.17
CA SER A 302 -2.66 -23.80 -7.45
C SER A 302 -2.15 -24.63 -6.25
N PHE A 303 -2.54 -25.91 -6.17
CA PHE A 303 -2.09 -26.80 -5.10
C PHE A 303 -0.59 -27.09 -5.15
N GLU A 304 -0.01 -27.17 -6.35
CA GLU A 304 1.40 -27.47 -6.55
C GLU A 304 2.28 -26.31 -6.08
N ASP A 305 1.94 -25.09 -6.50
CA ASP A 305 2.63 -23.86 -6.06
C ASP A 305 2.54 -23.67 -4.53
N TRP A 306 1.39 -24.05 -3.96
CA TRP A 306 1.15 -24.02 -2.52
C TRP A 306 2.07 -24.97 -1.75
N ASN A 307 2.16 -26.24 -2.18
CA ASN A 307 3.04 -27.23 -1.56
C ASN A 307 4.52 -26.87 -1.69
N GLU A 308 4.95 -26.41 -2.87
CA GLU A 308 6.34 -26.01 -3.09
C GLU A 308 6.72 -24.87 -2.13
N SER A 309 5.88 -23.82 -2.09
CA SER A 309 6.09 -22.69 -1.19
C SER A 309 6.13 -23.11 0.28
N LYS A 310 5.17 -23.93 0.70
CA LYS A 310 5.09 -24.41 2.10
C LYS A 310 6.34 -25.17 2.50
N SER A 311 6.77 -26.12 1.69
CA SER A 311 7.98 -26.92 1.96
C SER A 311 9.24 -26.06 2.04
N TYR A 312 9.35 -25.03 1.19
CA TYR A 312 10.46 -24.09 1.19
C TYR A 312 10.47 -23.24 2.47
N PHE A 313 9.34 -22.62 2.82
CA PHE A 313 9.25 -21.74 3.99
C PHE A 313 9.42 -22.48 5.33
N GLN A 314 9.09 -23.77 5.37
CA GLN A 314 9.36 -24.62 6.54
C GLN A 314 10.85 -24.86 6.81
N GLN A 315 11.73 -24.67 5.83
CA GLN A 315 13.16 -25.01 5.93
C GLN A 315 14.09 -23.79 6.07
N ILE A 316 13.62 -22.59 5.69
CA ILE A 316 14.44 -21.37 5.71
C ILE A 316 14.47 -20.70 7.08
N SER A 317 15.46 -19.81 7.27
CA SER A 317 15.54 -18.99 8.49
C SER A 317 14.50 -17.85 8.50
N PRO A 318 14.09 -17.37 9.69
CA PRO A 318 13.15 -16.25 9.81
C PRO A 318 13.59 -15.01 9.04
N GLN A 319 14.88 -14.64 9.12
CA GLN A 319 15.41 -13.45 8.45
C GLN A 319 15.31 -13.56 6.93
N LYS A 320 15.56 -14.77 6.39
CA LYS A 320 15.44 -15.04 4.96
C LYS A 320 13.98 -14.99 4.51
N ALA A 321 13.06 -15.53 5.32
CA ALA A 321 11.62 -15.48 5.04
C ALA A 321 11.10 -14.04 4.97
N PHE A 322 11.31 -13.22 6.01
CA PHE A 322 10.88 -11.81 6.00
C PHE A 322 11.52 -11.01 4.86
N SER A 323 12.80 -11.26 4.56
CA SER A 323 13.48 -10.61 3.44
C SER A 323 12.89 -11.01 2.08
N LEU A 324 12.39 -12.24 1.93
CA LEU A 324 11.71 -12.71 0.73
C LEU A 324 10.34 -12.02 0.60
N ILE A 325 9.56 -11.95 1.68
CA ILE A 325 8.30 -11.19 1.74
C ILE A 325 8.51 -9.72 1.38
N ASP A 326 9.56 -9.09 1.89
CA ASP A 326 9.91 -7.70 1.58
C ASP A 326 10.09 -7.46 0.07
N VAL A 327 10.71 -8.43 -0.61
CA VAL A 327 10.94 -8.41 -2.06
C VAL A 327 9.61 -8.56 -2.81
N GLU A 328 8.77 -9.52 -2.44
CA GLU A 328 7.47 -9.74 -3.08
C GLU A 328 6.54 -8.54 -2.97
N LEU A 329 6.39 -8.00 -1.76
CA LEU A 329 5.61 -6.78 -1.55
C LEU A 329 6.20 -5.61 -2.32
N GLY A 330 7.52 -5.58 -2.50
CA GLY A 330 8.21 -4.55 -3.28
C GLY A 330 7.83 -4.58 -4.74
N PHE A 331 7.77 -5.77 -5.34
CA PHE A 331 7.27 -5.92 -6.71
C PHE A 331 5.79 -5.57 -6.80
N MET A 332 4.97 -5.93 -5.82
CA MET A 332 3.55 -5.55 -5.82
C MET A 332 3.37 -4.03 -5.72
N PHE A 333 4.21 -3.33 -4.94
CA PHE A 333 4.23 -1.87 -4.92
C PHE A 333 4.58 -1.29 -6.30
N ASP A 334 5.58 -1.85 -6.97
CA ASP A 334 5.98 -1.42 -8.32
C ASP A 334 4.83 -1.58 -9.33
N VAL A 335 4.04 -2.67 -9.23
CA VAL A 335 2.83 -2.89 -10.06
C VAL A 335 1.80 -1.78 -9.86
N LEU A 336 1.52 -1.45 -8.60
CA LEU A 336 0.33 -0.67 -8.23
C LEU A 336 0.55 0.84 -8.25
N TYR A 337 1.78 1.32 -7.98
CA TYR A 337 2.05 2.73 -7.67
C TYR A 337 3.13 3.38 -8.53
N THR A 338 3.82 2.64 -9.41
CA THR A 338 4.97 3.16 -10.19
C THR A 338 4.89 2.80 -11.67
N LYS A 339 5.72 3.45 -12.51
CA LYS A 339 5.86 3.08 -13.93
C LYS A 339 6.78 1.87 -14.18
N ALA A 340 7.38 1.28 -13.14
CA ALA A 340 8.54 0.39 -13.26
C ALA A 340 8.30 -0.85 -14.15
N ILE A 341 7.08 -1.39 -14.19
CA ILE A 341 6.78 -2.60 -14.99
C ILE A 341 6.68 -2.27 -16.48
N ILE A 342 5.97 -1.21 -16.83
CA ILE A 342 5.77 -0.83 -18.23
C ILE A 342 7.08 -0.31 -18.83
N VAL A 343 7.82 0.50 -18.08
CA VAL A 343 9.09 1.08 -18.54
C VAL A 343 10.14 -0.01 -18.87
N ARG A 344 10.11 -1.16 -18.19
CA ARG A 344 11.03 -2.29 -18.47
C ARG A 344 10.55 -3.25 -19.55
N SER A 345 9.31 -3.14 -20.00
CA SER A 345 8.85 -3.92 -21.15
C SER A 345 9.66 -3.54 -22.39
N LEU A 346 9.84 -4.45 -23.34
CA LEU A 346 10.58 -4.16 -24.59
C LEU A 346 10.02 -2.90 -25.28
N LYS A 347 8.69 -2.78 -25.34
CA LYS A 347 8.00 -1.61 -25.89
C LYS A 347 8.32 -0.34 -25.09
N GLY A 348 8.27 -0.41 -23.76
CA GLY A 348 8.60 0.72 -22.88
C GLY A 348 10.06 1.19 -23.03
N THR A 349 11.03 0.27 -23.05
CA THR A 349 12.45 0.60 -23.23
C THR A 349 12.72 1.27 -24.58
N ILE A 350 12.05 0.81 -25.65
CA ILE A 350 12.13 1.45 -26.96
C ILE A 350 11.54 2.87 -26.92
N LEU A 351 10.33 3.02 -26.36
CA LEU A 351 9.67 4.33 -26.24
C LEU A 351 10.49 5.32 -25.40
N ARG A 352 11.16 4.86 -24.34
CA ARG A 352 12.04 5.69 -23.51
C ARG A 352 13.33 6.08 -24.21
N SER A 353 13.95 5.16 -24.92
CA SER A 353 15.13 5.48 -25.74
C SER A 353 14.79 6.55 -26.79
N ILE A 354 13.62 6.43 -27.43
CA ILE A 354 13.10 7.43 -28.37
C ILE A 354 12.86 8.77 -27.65
N SER A 355 12.10 8.79 -26.56
CA SER A 355 11.81 9.99 -25.77
C SER A 355 13.07 10.73 -25.33
N PHE A 356 14.06 9.99 -24.80
CA PHE A 356 15.33 10.55 -24.35
C PHE A 356 16.13 11.13 -25.53
N PHE A 357 16.22 10.39 -26.64
CA PHE A 357 16.89 10.85 -27.86
C PHE A 357 16.29 12.16 -28.38
N PHE A 358 14.97 12.24 -28.51
CA PHE A 358 14.30 13.47 -28.96
C PHE A 358 14.53 14.64 -28.00
N THR A 359 14.49 14.41 -26.69
CA THR A 359 14.75 15.47 -25.69
C THR A 359 16.18 16.01 -25.78
N VAL A 360 17.17 15.11 -25.89
CA VAL A 360 18.59 15.49 -26.07
C VAL A 360 18.81 16.20 -27.41
N PHE A 361 18.23 15.67 -28.50
CA PHE A 361 18.30 16.27 -29.82
C PHE A 361 17.74 17.69 -29.82
N VAL A 362 16.56 17.89 -29.22
CA VAL A 362 15.95 19.21 -29.08
C VAL A 362 16.84 20.16 -28.28
N PHE A 363 17.45 19.71 -27.17
CA PHE A 363 18.37 20.53 -26.39
C PHE A 363 19.60 20.97 -27.19
N ILE A 364 20.24 20.05 -27.92
CA ILE A 364 21.42 20.35 -28.75
C ILE A 364 21.05 21.30 -29.89
N MET A 365 19.94 21.04 -30.57
CA MET A 365 19.49 21.90 -31.67
C MET A 365 19.08 23.29 -31.18
N PHE A 366 18.46 23.39 -30.00
CA PHE A 366 18.13 24.66 -29.37
C PHE A 366 19.40 25.45 -29.00
N LEU A 367 20.42 24.80 -28.44
CA LEU A 367 21.74 25.39 -28.17
C LEU A 367 22.38 25.94 -29.46
N ASN A 368 22.33 25.18 -30.54
CA ASN A 368 22.88 25.59 -31.84
C ASN A 368 22.09 26.76 -32.44
N ALA A 369 20.76 26.75 -32.35
CA ALA A 369 19.91 27.82 -32.83
C ALA A 369 20.16 29.13 -32.06
N ASP A 370 20.26 29.09 -30.74
CA ASP A 370 20.57 30.26 -29.91
C ASP A 370 21.98 30.82 -30.20
N ARG A 371 22.99 29.94 -30.36
CA ARG A 371 24.36 30.34 -30.74
C ARG A 371 24.38 31.09 -32.08
N LYS A 372 23.71 30.56 -33.11
CA LYS A 372 23.60 31.22 -34.41
C LYS A 372 22.89 32.58 -34.31
N HIS A 373 21.80 32.65 -33.55
CA HIS A 373 21.06 33.89 -33.33
C HIS A 373 21.92 34.94 -32.59
N LYS A 374 22.73 34.54 -31.61
CA LYS A 374 23.69 35.43 -30.92
C LYS A 374 24.83 35.90 -31.81
N GLN A 375 25.32 35.07 -32.73
CA GLN A 375 26.37 35.46 -33.69
C GLN A 375 25.90 36.53 -34.68
N HIS A 376 24.63 36.49 -35.10
CA HIS A 376 24.06 37.48 -36.01
C HIS A 376 23.65 38.81 -35.34
N LYS A 377 23.51 38.87 -34.01
CA LYS A 377 23.18 40.10 -33.26
C LYS A 377 24.43 40.64 -32.54
N GLN A 378 25.01 41.73 -33.06
CA GLN A 378 26.24 42.37 -32.53
C GLN A 378 26.12 43.02 -31.14
N HIS A 379 24.95 43.10 -30.51
CA HIS A 379 24.80 43.66 -29.16
C HIS A 379 24.56 42.58 -28.09
N LYS A 380 25.44 42.53 -27.07
CA LYS A 380 25.30 41.74 -25.84
C LYS A 380 24.09 42.23 -25.02
N GLN A 381 22.88 41.80 -25.36
CA GLN A 381 21.74 41.90 -24.46
C GLN A 381 21.78 40.75 -23.44
N HIS A 382 21.44 41.05 -22.18
CA HIS A 382 21.22 40.02 -21.16
C HIS A 382 20.18 39.00 -21.65
N PRO A 383 20.35 37.69 -21.35
CA PRO A 383 19.39 36.67 -21.75
C PRO A 383 18.01 36.99 -21.16
N SER A 384 16.97 36.89 -21.99
CA SER A 384 15.60 37.05 -21.51
C SER A 384 15.28 36.01 -20.45
N THR A 385 14.45 36.36 -19.47
CA THR A 385 14.01 35.43 -18.43
C THR A 385 13.39 34.15 -19.04
N ASP A 386 12.68 34.29 -20.16
CA ASP A 386 12.07 33.16 -20.86
C ASP A 386 13.12 32.20 -21.43
N LEU A 387 14.26 32.72 -21.92
CA LEU A 387 15.37 31.89 -22.41
C LEU A 387 16.00 31.07 -21.29
N ILE A 388 16.16 31.67 -20.11
CA ILE A 388 16.68 30.98 -18.92
C ILE A 388 15.73 29.83 -18.51
N ILE A 389 14.41 30.09 -18.49
CA ILE A 389 13.41 29.08 -18.15
C ILE A 389 13.42 27.94 -19.18
N THR A 390 13.52 28.24 -20.48
CA THR A 390 13.59 27.21 -21.53
C THR A 390 14.82 26.31 -21.37
N TYR A 391 15.99 26.88 -21.08
CA TYR A 391 17.18 26.08 -20.79
C TYR A 391 17.02 25.22 -19.53
N LEU A 392 16.41 25.78 -18.49
CA LEU A 392 16.12 25.04 -17.26
C LEU A 392 15.19 23.85 -17.52
N LEU A 393 14.10 24.04 -18.28
CA LEU A 393 13.16 22.97 -18.64
C LEU A 393 13.85 21.83 -19.41
N LEU A 394 14.65 22.16 -20.43
CA LEU A 394 15.38 21.17 -21.22
C LEU A 394 16.42 20.41 -20.38
N ALA A 395 17.24 21.14 -19.61
CA ALA A 395 18.28 20.54 -18.78
C ALA A 395 17.67 19.64 -17.70
N VAL A 396 16.63 20.10 -17.00
CA VAL A 396 15.97 19.33 -15.95
C VAL A 396 15.22 18.13 -16.53
N ALA A 397 14.61 18.24 -17.71
CA ALA A 397 13.99 17.07 -18.37
C ALA A 397 15.00 15.94 -18.61
N ILE A 398 16.18 16.27 -19.15
CA ILE A 398 17.28 15.31 -19.35
C ILE A 398 17.77 14.73 -18.01
N ILE A 399 17.99 15.58 -17.00
CA ILE A 399 18.44 15.15 -15.67
C ILE A 399 17.41 14.21 -15.02
N LEU A 400 16.12 14.52 -15.11
CA LEU A 400 15.05 13.70 -14.55
C LEU A 400 14.95 12.34 -15.23
N ASP A 401 15.11 12.28 -16.56
CA ASP A 401 15.09 11.00 -17.28
C ASP A 401 16.34 10.16 -16.97
N ILE A 402 17.53 10.77 -16.84
CA ILE A 402 18.75 10.07 -16.37
C ILE A 402 18.55 9.56 -14.94
N TYR A 403 18.02 10.40 -14.05
CA TYR A 403 17.77 10.03 -12.66
C TYR A 403 16.77 8.87 -12.55
N ALA A 404 15.70 8.89 -13.35
CA ALA A 404 14.73 7.81 -13.43
C ALA A 404 15.36 6.50 -13.94
N ALA A 405 16.21 6.56 -14.96
CA ALA A 405 16.96 5.40 -15.46
C ALA A 405 17.88 4.81 -14.38
N ILE A 406 18.58 5.66 -13.60
CA ILE A 406 19.42 5.22 -12.47
C ILE A 406 18.57 4.52 -11.40
N ILE A 407 17.43 5.09 -11.00
CA ILE A 407 16.53 4.46 -10.02
C ILE A 407 16.06 3.09 -10.54
N LEU A 408 15.66 3.01 -11.80
CA LEU A 408 15.14 1.78 -12.38
C LEU A 408 16.20 0.68 -12.43
N ILE A 409 17.41 0.99 -12.90
CA ILE A 409 18.52 0.04 -13.02
C ILE A 409 19.02 -0.42 -11.65
N THR A 410 18.98 0.44 -10.62
CA THR A 410 19.42 0.11 -9.25
C THR A 410 18.35 -0.57 -8.37
N SER A 411 17.13 -0.75 -8.88
CA SER A 411 16.02 -1.42 -8.18
C SER A 411 16.15 -2.96 -8.17
N ASP A 412 15.36 -3.66 -7.33
CA ASP A 412 15.30 -5.14 -7.29
C ASP A 412 14.94 -5.70 -8.69
N SER A 413 13.96 -5.03 -9.28
CA SER A 413 13.48 -5.14 -10.64
C SER A 413 14.57 -4.96 -11.72
N GLY A 414 15.51 -4.04 -11.52
CA GLY A 414 16.62 -3.75 -12.43
C GLY A 414 17.71 -4.82 -12.39
N TYR A 415 18.04 -5.34 -11.20
CA TYR A 415 18.98 -6.44 -11.04
C TYR A 415 18.54 -7.70 -11.81
N LEU A 416 17.27 -8.09 -11.68
CA LEU A 416 16.72 -9.25 -12.39
C LEU A 416 16.73 -9.06 -13.91
N TRP A 417 16.43 -7.84 -14.37
CA TRP A 417 16.47 -7.50 -15.79
C TRP A 417 17.90 -7.63 -16.36
N LEU A 418 18.91 -7.12 -15.65
CA LEU A 418 20.31 -7.24 -16.06
C LEU A 418 20.81 -8.69 -16.13
N ARG A 419 20.45 -9.51 -15.14
CA ARG A 419 20.78 -10.94 -15.13
C ARG A 419 20.13 -11.68 -16.30
N LYS A 420 18.87 -11.36 -16.62
CA LYS A 420 18.15 -11.95 -17.76
C LYS A 420 18.84 -11.65 -19.10
N HIS A 421 19.52 -10.52 -19.21
CA HIS A 421 20.27 -10.10 -20.39
C HIS A 421 21.78 -10.41 -20.31
N SER A 422 22.18 -11.37 -19.47
CA SER A 422 23.57 -11.84 -19.33
C SER A 422 24.59 -10.76 -18.92
N MET A 423 24.13 -9.69 -18.24
CA MET A 423 24.99 -8.61 -17.74
C MET A 423 25.37 -8.81 -16.26
N ASP A 424 25.80 -10.02 -15.88
CA ASP A 424 26.01 -10.42 -14.48
C ASP A 424 27.06 -9.56 -13.73
N SER A 425 28.14 -9.16 -14.39
CA SER A 425 29.17 -8.30 -13.78
C SER A 425 28.62 -6.94 -13.36
N LEU A 426 27.78 -6.34 -14.21
CA LEU A 426 27.16 -5.04 -13.95
C LEU A 426 26.05 -5.18 -12.90
N ALA A 427 25.28 -6.27 -12.95
CA ALA A 427 24.27 -6.59 -11.95
C ALA A 427 24.87 -6.71 -10.54
N LYS A 428 25.98 -7.45 -10.37
CA LYS A 428 26.68 -7.59 -9.08
C LYS A 428 27.23 -6.26 -8.56
N LYS A 429 27.86 -5.45 -9.43
CA LYS A 429 28.39 -4.13 -9.03
C LYS A 429 27.29 -3.19 -8.52
N LEU A 430 26.14 -3.16 -9.21
CA LEU A 430 25.01 -2.33 -8.80
C LEU A 430 24.33 -2.84 -7.53
N LEU A 431 24.22 -4.16 -7.38
CA LEU A 431 23.71 -4.76 -6.14
C LEU A 431 24.60 -4.37 -4.96
N GLY A 432 25.93 -4.50 -5.11
CA GLY A 432 26.86 -4.09 -4.06
C GLY A 432 26.81 -2.60 -3.74
N TRP A 433 26.68 -1.74 -4.75
CA TRP A 433 26.45 -0.30 -4.52
C TRP A 433 25.19 -0.04 -3.70
N ARG A 434 24.08 -0.71 -4.04
CA ARG A 434 22.82 -0.58 -3.30
C ARG A 434 22.94 -1.06 -1.85
N CYS A 435 23.52 -2.24 -1.62
CA CYS A 435 23.72 -2.79 -0.28
C CYS A 435 24.57 -1.85 0.58
N ARG A 436 25.61 -1.23 -0.02
CA ARG A 436 26.46 -0.23 0.63
C ARG A 436 25.70 1.05 0.99
N CYS A 437 24.70 1.45 0.20
CA CYS A 437 23.80 2.55 0.52
C CYS A 437 22.78 2.24 1.63
N LYS A 438 22.76 1.03 2.21
CA LYS A 438 21.86 0.59 3.30
C LYS A 438 20.39 0.95 3.07
N ARG A 439 19.92 0.85 1.82
CA ARG A 439 18.52 1.17 1.50
C ARG A 439 17.61 0.04 1.97
N THR A 440 16.88 0.27 3.05
CA THR A 440 15.82 -0.65 3.49
C THR A 440 14.72 -0.74 2.43
N ARG A 441 14.11 -1.92 2.28
CA ARG A 441 12.99 -2.13 1.35
C ARG A 441 11.72 -1.47 1.88
N TRP A 442 11.52 -1.56 3.18
CA TRP A 442 10.37 -1.04 3.91
C TRP A 442 10.80 -0.22 5.13
N SER A 443 9.82 0.40 5.80
CA SER A 443 10.06 1.17 7.02
C SER A 443 10.50 0.31 8.22
N ASN A 444 10.23 -0.99 8.18
CA ASN A 444 10.44 -1.96 9.27
C ASN A 444 9.96 -1.43 10.63
N SER A 445 8.81 -0.74 10.60
CA SER A 445 8.24 -0.08 11.76
C SER A 445 6.76 -0.36 11.87
N VAL A 446 6.28 -0.52 13.11
CA VAL A 446 4.87 -0.66 13.44
C VAL A 446 4.36 0.60 14.11
N ALA A 447 3.11 0.93 13.82
CA ALA A 447 2.41 1.99 14.51
C ALA A 447 2.15 1.61 15.97
N GLN A 448 2.12 2.62 16.84
CA GLN A 448 1.93 2.47 18.27
C GLN A 448 0.78 3.39 18.70
N TYR A 449 -0.24 2.79 19.30
CA TYR A 449 -1.45 3.48 19.75
C TYR A 449 -1.88 2.93 21.11
N ASN A 450 -1.58 3.68 22.17
CA ASN A 450 -1.88 3.30 23.55
C ASN A 450 -3.10 4.06 24.07
N LEU A 451 -4.15 3.34 24.46
CA LEU A 451 -5.41 3.95 24.89
C LEU A 451 -5.27 4.79 26.17
N LEU A 452 -4.72 4.21 27.25
CA LEU A 452 -4.58 4.88 28.54
C LEU A 452 -3.77 6.18 28.41
N ARG A 453 -2.68 6.15 27.63
CA ARG A 453 -1.85 7.31 27.35
C ARG A 453 -2.63 8.40 26.62
N ILE A 454 -3.50 8.04 25.69
CA ILE A 454 -4.32 8.99 24.94
C ILE A 454 -5.37 9.59 25.87
N TRP A 455 -6.12 8.77 26.59
CA TRP A 455 -7.18 9.23 27.52
C TRP A 455 -6.65 10.22 28.55
N LEU A 456 -5.46 9.96 29.10
CA LEU A 456 -4.83 10.82 30.10
C LEU A 456 -4.16 12.08 29.52
N ASN A 457 -3.83 12.08 28.22
CA ASN A 457 -3.09 13.18 27.58
C ASN A 457 -3.95 14.03 26.63
N ASP A 458 -5.18 13.61 26.29
CA ASP A 458 -6.05 14.32 25.34
C ASP A 458 -6.59 15.62 25.93
N LYS A 459 -5.76 16.67 25.87
CA LYS A 459 -6.15 18.03 26.23
C LYS A 459 -6.92 18.67 25.08
N PRO A 460 -8.07 19.33 25.34
CA PRO A 460 -8.83 19.98 24.28
C PRO A 460 -7.99 21.06 23.59
N SER A 461 -7.77 20.92 22.28
CA SER A 461 -7.06 21.92 21.50
C SER A 461 -7.88 23.21 21.36
N ARG A 462 -7.22 24.37 21.27
CA ARG A 462 -7.88 25.68 21.07
C ARG A 462 -8.77 25.70 19.81
N PHE A 463 -8.47 24.86 18.83
CA PHE A 463 -9.20 24.75 17.57
C PHE A 463 -10.14 23.54 17.50
N ARG A 464 -10.38 22.82 18.61
CA ARG A 464 -11.20 21.58 18.61
C ARG A 464 -12.55 21.77 17.93
N LYS A 465 -13.27 22.86 18.26
CA LYS A 465 -14.59 23.17 17.67
C LYS A 465 -14.53 23.34 16.14
N LEU A 466 -13.52 24.05 15.64
CA LEU A 466 -13.29 24.25 14.21
C LEU A 466 -12.91 22.94 13.50
N LEU A 467 -12.02 22.15 14.10
CA LEU A 467 -11.63 20.86 13.54
C LEU A 467 -12.80 19.86 13.55
N GLN A 468 -13.70 19.98 14.52
CA GLN A 468 -14.90 19.16 14.64
C GLN A 468 -15.94 19.55 13.59
N SER A 469 -16.15 20.85 13.34
CA SER A 469 -17.05 21.31 12.26
C SER A 469 -16.55 20.90 10.87
N LEU A 470 -15.22 20.74 10.70
CA LEU A 470 -14.61 20.25 9.48
C LEU A 470 -14.57 18.71 9.37
N GLY A 471 -14.97 17.97 10.41
CA GLY A 471 -14.92 16.50 10.44
C GLY A 471 -13.51 15.89 10.48
N ILE A 472 -12.47 16.70 10.62
CA ILE A 472 -11.05 16.26 10.57
C ILE A 472 -10.42 16.07 11.95
N HIS A 473 -11.08 16.53 13.02
CA HIS A 473 -10.54 16.48 14.39
C HIS A 473 -10.07 15.08 14.77
N LYS A 474 -10.90 14.05 14.53
CA LYS A 474 -10.58 12.66 14.86
C LYS A 474 -9.38 12.15 14.06
N LYS A 475 -9.34 12.40 12.75
CA LYS A 475 -8.23 11.97 11.88
C LYS A 475 -6.90 12.60 12.30
N LEU A 476 -6.93 13.90 12.64
CA LEU A 476 -5.77 14.62 13.16
C LEU A 476 -5.35 14.12 14.54
N ARG A 477 -6.31 13.87 15.45
CA ARG A 477 -6.05 13.31 16.78
C ARG A 477 -5.33 11.96 16.66
N ASN A 478 -5.91 11.04 15.89
CA ASN A 478 -5.34 9.72 15.68
C ASN A 478 -3.92 9.81 15.09
N SER A 479 -3.74 10.68 14.11
CA SER A 479 -2.44 10.95 13.50
C SER A 479 -1.42 11.54 14.48
N PHE A 480 -1.83 12.41 15.40
CA PHE A 480 -0.93 13.06 16.36
C PHE A 480 -0.44 12.09 17.43
N TYR A 481 -1.31 11.16 17.85
CA TYR A 481 -0.98 10.15 18.86
C TYR A 481 -0.36 8.86 18.30
N THR A 482 -0.42 8.66 16.98
CA THR A 482 0.25 7.54 16.32
C THR A 482 1.75 7.80 16.26
N ASN A 483 2.53 6.97 16.97
CA ASN A 483 3.98 6.92 16.86
C ASN A 483 4.40 5.65 16.13
N TYR A 484 5.67 5.55 15.73
CA TYR A 484 6.22 4.37 15.07
C TYR A 484 7.44 3.85 15.82
N LYS A 485 7.50 2.53 16.03
CA LYS A 485 8.67 1.84 16.60
C LYS A 485 9.18 0.78 15.63
N PRO A 486 10.49 0.51 15.59
CA PRO A 486 11.02 -0.56 14.77
C PRO A 486 10.49 -1.92 15.23
N VAL A 487 10.27 -2.84 14.29
CA VAL A 487 10.00 -4.24 14.59
C VAL A 487 11.29 -4.90 15.08
N SER A 488 11.26 -5.55 16.24
CA SER A 488 12.42 -6.27 16.78
C SER A 488 12.61 -7.60 16.03
N ARG A 489 13.86 -8.06 15.92
CA ARG A 489 14.16 -9.38 15.33
C ARG A 489 13.55 -10.52 16.15
N ASP A 490 13.44 -10.33 17.47
CA ASP A 490 12.83 -11.31 18.37
C ASP A 490 11.32 -11.44 18.12
N LEU A 491 10.65 -10.35 17.74
CA LEU A 491 9.25 -10.41 17.33
C LEU A 491 9.08 -11.12 15.98
N GLU A 492 9.93 -10.82 15.00
CA GLU A 492 9.95 -11.56 13.72
C GLU A 492 10.16 -13.06 13.95
N PHE A 493 11.10 -13.42 14.84
CA PHE A 493 11.37 -14.80 15.23
C PHE A 493 10.14 -15.45 15.87
N LEU A 494 9.48 -14.77 16.82
CA LEU A 494 8.29 -15.27 17.49
C LEU A 494 7.14 -15.54 16.51
N ILE A 495 6.86 -14.57 15.63
CA ILE A 495 5.83 -14.71 14.59
C ILE A 495 6.16 -15.90 13.68
N PHE A 496 7.40 -15.95 13.17
CA PHE A 496 7.83 -17.02 12.28
C PHE A 496 7.69 -18.39 12.93
N GLN A 497 8.17 -18.55 14.17
CA GLN A 497 8.15 -19.83 14.88
C GLN A 497 6.72 -20.33 15.10
N GLN A 498 5.80 -19.44 15.47
CA GLN A 498 4.41 -19.82 15.69
C GLN A 498 3.70 -20.21 14.38
N LEU A 499 3.93 -19.47 13.29
CA LEU A 499 3.39 -19.82 11.98
C LEU A 499 3.99 -21.13 11.45
N GLN A 500 5.28 -21.35 11.65
CA GLN A 500 5.96 -22.59 11.25
C GLN A 500 5.40 -23.81 12.00
N ARG A 501 5.20 -23.69 13.33
CA ARG A 501 4.54 -24.74 14.14
C ARG A 501 3.13 -25.05 13.65
N LYS A 502 2.33 -24.01 13.35
CA LYS A 502 1.00 -24.19 12.75
C LYS A 502 1.08 -24.87 11.38
N SER A 503 2.04 -24.50 10.53
CA SER A 503 2.27 -25.09 9.21
C SER A 503 2.54 -26.59 9.27
N PHE A 504 3.34 -27.04 10.24
CA PHE A 504 3.61 -28.48 10.44
C PHE A 504 2.39 -29.28 10.90
N ARG A 505 1.42 -28.64 11.57
CA ARG A 505 0.16 -29.26 11.98
C ARG A 505 -0.90 -29.22 10.89
N ALA A 506 -0.79 -28.27 9.95
CA ALA A 506 -1.71 -28.06 8.85
C ALA A 506 -1.54 -29.11 7.72
N ASN A 507 -1.82 -30.38 8.02
CA ASN A 507 -1.64 -31.49 7.06
C ASN A 507 -2.76 -31.59 6.01
N ASP A 508 -3.91 -30.98 6.28
CA ASP A 508 -5.05 -30.88 5.36
C ASP A 508 -5.59 -29.44 5.38
N PHE A 509 -6.28 -29.05 4.31
CA PHE A 509 -6.93 -27.76 4.14
C PHE A 509 -7.95 -27.45 5.22
N ASN A 510 -8.75 -28.43 5.66
CA ASN A 510 -9.72 -28.18 6.73
C ASN A 510 -9.04 -27.80 8.06
N ILE A 511 -7.89 -28.42 8.33
CA ILE A 511 -7.07 -28.10 9.50
C ILE A 511 -6.43 -26.74 9.31
N ALA A 512 -5.84 -26.46 8.14
CA ALA A 512 -5.25 -25.16 7.82
C ALA A 512 -6.27 -24.03 8.01
N LYS A 513 -7.49 -24.18 7.47
CA LYS A 513 -8.59 -23.24 7.63
C LYS A 513 -8.97 -23.02 9.09
N ARG A 514 -9.11 -24.09 9.88
CA ARG A 514 -9.40 -23.98 11.32
C ARG A 514 -8.30 -23.20 12.05
N LEU A 515 -7.03 -23.47 11.73
CA LEU A 515 -5.88 -22.78 12.32
C LEU A 515 -5.79 -21.30 11.92
N CYS A 516 -6.30 -20.92 10.73
CA CYS A 516 -6.43 -19.52 10.29
C CYS A 516 -7.50 -18.76 11.09
N LEU A 517 -8.56 -19.45 11.48
CA LEU A 517 -9.72 -18.87 12.17
C LEU A 517 -9.55 -18.81 13.70
N SER A 518 -8.47 -19.38 14.23
CA SER A 518 -8.16 -19.36 15.66
C SER A 518 -7.55 -18.01 16.06
N ARG A 519 -8.05 -17.40 17.15
CA ARG A 519 -7.65 -16.07 17.65
C ARG A 519 -7.11 -16.05 19.10
N GLY A 520 -6.60 -17.19 19.54
CA GLY A 520 -6.04 -17.42 20.87
C GLY A 520 -6.26 -18.86 21.35
N SER A 521 -7.29 -19.53 20.83
CA SER A 521 -7.74 -20.82 21.32
C SER A 521 -6.80 -21.96 21.00
N ASP A 522 -6.25 -22.01 19.78
CA ASP A 522 -5.26 -23.02 19.42
C ASP A 522 -4.01 -22.90 20.30
N VAL A 523 -3.51 -21.68 20.51
CA VAL A 523 -2.37 -21.43 21.41
C VAL A 523 -2.66 -21.89 22.84
N LEU A 524 -3.79 -21.51 23.41
CA LEU A 524 -4.12 -21.88 24.79
C LEU A 524 -4.28 -23.40 24.95
N GLN A 525 -4.90 -24.06 23.96
CA GLN A 525 -5.01 -25.51 23.95
C GLN A 525 -3.64 -26.18 23.82
N GLN A 526 -2.73 -25.66 22.99
CA GLN A 526 -1.36 -26.19 22.89
C GLN A 526 -0.60 -26.01 24.20
N LEU A 527 -0.69 -24.85 24.85
CA LEU A 527 -0.06 -24.62 26.15
C LEU A 527 -0.59 -25.58 27.23
N ASP A 528 -1.90 -25.87 27.24
CA ASP A 528 -2.48 -26.87 28.13
C ASP A 528 -1.95 -28.29 27.82
N ILE A 529 -1.82 -28.65 26.54
CA ILE A 529 -1.28 -29.95 26.12
C ILE A 529 0.19 -30.09 26.52
N ASP A 530 1.02 -29.10 26.23
CA ASP A 530 2.46 -29.11 26.53
C ASP A 530 2.71 -29.22 28.05
N ARG A 531 1.87 -28.58 28.88
CA ARG A 531 1.95 -28.69 30.34
C ARG A 531 1.47 -30.03 30.87
N ARG A 532 0.41 -30.59 30.30
CA ARG A 532 -0.04 -31.95 30.66
C ARG A 532 1.04 -32.99 30.36
N GLN A 533 1.79 -32.83 29.28
CA GLN A 533 2.94 -33.68 28.97
C GLN A 533 4.07 -33.56 30.01
N GLN A 534 4.18 -32.41 30.69
CA GLN A 534 5.09 -32.17 31.80
C GLN A 534 4.51 -32.56 33.18
N ASN A 535 3.36 -33.23 33.21
CA ASN A 535 2.61 -33.57 34.43
C ASN A 535 2.17 -32.36 35.27
N ILE A 536 1.92 -31.21 34.63
CA ILE A 536 1.42 -30.01 35.28
C ILE A 536 -0.03 -29.77 34.87
N GLU A 537 -0.94 -29.72 35.84
CA GLU A 537 -2.35 -29.41 35.59
C GLU A 537 -2.49 -28.00 35.01
N SER A 538 -3.20 -27.89 33.88
CA SER A 538 -3.41 -26.64 33.16
C SER A 538 -4.77 -26.63 32.48
N HIS A 539 -5.53 -25.57 32.77
CA HIS A 539 -6.88 -25.30 32.25
C HIS A 539 -6.96 -23.86 31.71
N LEU A 540 -5.90 -23.41 31.03
CA LEU A 540 -5.82 -22.04 30.53
C LEU A 540 -6.88 -21.75 29.47
N TYR A 541 -7.13 -22.71 28.59
CA TYR A 541 -8.17 -22.57 27.57
C TYR A 541 -9.54 -22.28 28.21
N ASP A 542 -9.98 -23.12 29.15
CA ASP A 542 -11.28 -22.92 29.81
C ASP A 542 -11.36 -21.65 30.66
N ARG A 543 -10.24 -21.24 31.26
CA ARG A 543 -10.17 -20.00 32.05
C ARG A 543 -10.21 -18.73 31.22
N LEU A 544 -9.69 -18.75 29.98
CA LEU A 544 -9.47 -17.54 29.18
C LEU A 544 -10.33 -17.47 27.90
N LYS A 545 -10.99 -18.56 27.47
CA LYS A 545 -11.79 -18.60 26.23
C LYS A 545 -12.84 -17.49 26.11
N TRP A 546 -13.43 -17.08 27.23
CA TRP A 546 -14.43 -16.01 27.29
C TRP A 546 -13.91 -14.66 26.77
N SER A 547 -12.59 -14.42 26.88
CA SER A 547 -11.93 -13.18 26.47
C SER A 547 -11.42 -13.20 25.02
N ILE A 548 -11.55 -14.35 24.36
CA ILE A 548 -11.14 -14.56 22.97
C ILE A 548 -12.34 -14.99 22.13
N ASP A 549 -12.83 -16.22 22.28
CA ASP A 549 -13.73 -16.89 21.33
C ASP A 549 -15.21 -16.61 21.58
N ASP A 550 -15.60 -16.29 22.81
CA ASP A 550 -17.02 -16.08 23.15
C ASP A 550 -17.51 -14.63 22.89
N ILE A 551 -16.66 -13.76 22.35
CA ILE A 551 -16.93 -12.33 22.14
C ILE A 551 -16.54 -11.87 20.73
N GLU A 552 -16.91 -10.65 20.33
CA GLU A 552 -16.48 -10.09 19.03
C GLU A 552 -14.98 -9.75 19.02
N PHE A 553 -14.34 -9.77 17.85
CA PHE A 553 -12.87 -9.67 17.76
C PHE A 553 -12.31 -8.31 18.19
N ASP A 554 -13.03 -7.23 17.87
CA ASP A 554 -12.71 -5.89 18.36
C ASP A 554 -12.80 -5.79 19.90
N GLN A 555 -13.76 -6.49 20.50
CA GLN A 555 -13.88 -6.62 21.95
C GLN A 555 -12.68 -7.36 22.54
N SER A 556 -12.25 -8.47 21.92
CA SER A 556 -11.04 -9.20 22.33
C SER A 556 -9.80 -8.31 22.29
N ILE A 557 -9.60 -7.54 21.22
CA ILE A 557 -8.45 -6.62 21.08
C ILE A 557 -8.42 -5.61 22.22
N LEU A 558 -9.55 -4.96 22.53
CA LEU A 558 -9.61 -3.94 23.58
C LEU A 558 -9.38 -4.54 24.97
N ILE A 559 -10.01 -5.68 25.27
CA ILE A 559 -9.84 -6.39 26.55
C ILE A 559 -8.38 -6.78 26.75
N TRP A 560 -7.78 -7.46 25.78
CA TRP A 560 -6.39 -7.91 25.87
C TRP A 560 -5.42 -6.75 25.89
N HIS A 561 -5.70 -5.63 25.21
CA HIS A 561 -4.85 -4.45 25.24
C HIS A 561 -4.77 -3.83 26.63
N ILE A 562 -5.93 -3.50 27.20
CA ILE A 562 -5.98 -2.91 28.53
C ILE A 562 -5.40 -3.90 29.55
N ALA A 563 -5.71 -5.19 29.45
CA ALA A 563 -5.14 -6.21 30.34
C ALA A 563 -3.62 -6.32 30.24
N THR A 564 -3.06 -6.25 29.02
CA THR A 564 -1.61 -6.23 28.79
C THR A 564 -0.97 -5.01 29.45
N ASP A 565 -1.61 -3.83 29.35
CA ASP A 565 -1.10 -2.59 29.97
C ASP A 565 -1.10 -2.67 31.49
N LEU A 566 -2.20 -3.14 32.08
CA LEU A 566 -2.29 -3.39 33.52
C LEU A 566 -1.19 -4.38 33.95
N CYS A 567 -0.99 -5.44 33.19
CA CYS A 567 0.04 -6.45 33.44
C CYS A 567 1.46 -5.92 33.34
N CYS A 568 1.77 -5.00 32.43
CA CYS A 568 3.07 -4.35 32.29
C CYS A 568 3.39 -3.44 33.48
N HIS A 569 2.40 -2.65 33.94
CA HIS A 569 2.61 -1.67 35.00
C HIS A 569 2.57 -2.26 36.42
N HIS A 570 2.01 -3.46 36.59
CA HIS A 570 2.02 -4.20 37.85
C HIS A 570 3.41 -4.77 38.21
N SER A 571 4.25 -5.03 37.21
CA SER A 571 5.45 -5.87 37.38
C SER A 571 6.57 -5.26 38.23
N GLY A 572 6.66 -3.94 38.38
CA GLY A 572 7.73 -3.24 39.13
C GLY A 572 9.17 -3.48 38.65
N ARG A 573 9.38 -4.43 37.72
CA ARG A 573 10.65 -4.87 37.14
C ARG A 573 10.93 -4.18 35.81
N VAL A 574 12.19 -4.21 35.39
CA VAL A 574 12.58 -3.79 34.03
C VAL A 574 11.97 -4.76 33.03
N PRO A 575 11.18 -4.30 32.04
CA PRO A 575 10.54 -5.19 31.09
C PRO A 575 11.56 -6.00 30.29
N GLU A 576 11.40 -7.32 30.28
CA GLU A 576 12.12 -8.22 29.38
C GLU A 576 11.71 -7.99 27.92
N GLU A 577 12.51 -8.47 26.98
CA GLU A 577 12.25 -8.23 25.54
C GLU A 577 10.91 -8.80 25.09
N GLN A 578 10.48 -9.92 25.67
CA GLN A 578 9.17 -10.52 25.40
C GLN A 578 8.01 -9.60 25.85
N GLU A 579 8.14 -8.92 26.99
CA GLU A 579 7.13 -7.96 27.47
C GLU A 579 7.03 -6.76 26.54
N LYS A 580 8.18 -6.27 26.06
CA LYS A 580 8.22 -5.16 25.08
C LYS A 580 7.55 -5.57 23.77
N ASN A 581 7.78 -6.79 23.30
CA ASN A 581 7.15 -7.33 22.09
C ASN A 581 5.63 -7.49 22.27
N CYS A 582 5.18 -7.98 23.43
CA CYS A 582 3.75 -8.04 23.75
C CYS A 582 3.11 -6.65 23.71
N LYS A 583 3.76 -5.67 24.36
CA LYS A 583 3.27 -4.30 24.40
C LYS A 583 3.23 -3.67 23.01
N LEU A 584 4.26 -3.92 22.20
CA LEU A 584 4.36 -3.43 20.83
C LEU A 584 3.27 -4.01 19.93
N LEU A 585 2.99 -5.32 20.01
CA LEU A 585 1.89 -5.95 19.29
C LEU A 585 0.53 -5.43 19.76
N SER A 586 0.35 -5.30 21.07
CA SER A 586 -0.88 -4.78 21.67
C SER A 586 -1.21 -3.36 21.19
N ASP A 587 -0.23 -2.44 21.25
CA ASP A 587 -0.36 -1.07 20.74
C ASP A 587 -0.63 -1.03 19.22
N TYR A 588 -0.07 -1.99 18.48
CA TYR A 588 -0.27 -2.10 17.04
C TYR A 588 -1.67 -2.63 16.67
N MET A 589 -2.20 -3.61 17.41
CA MET A 589 -3.55 -4.14 17.17
C MET A 589 -4.64 -3.10 17.45
N VAL A 590 -4.47 -2.27 18.48
CA VAL A 590 -5.37 -1.13 18.71
C VAL A 590 -5.23 -0.06 17.63
N TYR A 591 -4.01 0.21 17.14
CA TYR A 591 -3.83 1.09 15.98
C TYR A 591 -4.65 0.60 14.79
N LEU A 592 -4.59 -0.70 14.47
CA LEU A 592 -5.39 -1.27 13.39
C LEU A 592 -6.88 -1.07 13.66
N LEU A 593 -7.34 -1.28 14.90
CA LEU A 593 -8.74 -1.13 15.27
C LEU A 593 -9.27 0.31 15.10
N ILE A 594 -8.47 1.31 15.47
CA ILE A 594 -8.92 2.71 15.54
C ILE A 594 -8.58 3.51 14.27
N VAL A 595 -7.44 3.22 13.63
CA VAL A 595 -6.91 3.99 12.49
C VAL A 595 -7.11 3.26 11.16
N CYS A 596 -7.00 1.93 11.15
CA CYS A 596 -7.14 1.09 9.96
C CYS A 596 -8.25 0.03 10.08
N PRO A 597 -9.48 0.38 10.52
CA PRO A 597 -10.53 -0.62 10.78
C PRO A 597 -10.91 -1.45 9.54
N PHE A 598 -10.68 -0.90 8.33
CA PHE A 598 -10.89 -1.61 7.05
C PHE A 598 -9.94 -2.81 6.82
N MET A 599 -8.94 -2.98 7.69
CA MET A 599 -8.03 -4.14 7.70
C MET A 599 -8.45 -5.20 8.72
N LEU A 600 -9.47 -4.96 9.52
CA LEU A 600 -9.99 -5.91 10.50
C LEU A 600 -11.40 -6.38 10.08
N PRO A 601 -11.89 -7.50 10.65
CA PRO A 601 -13.30 -7.86 10.58
C PRO A 601 -14.23 -6.70 10.97
N GLU A 602 -15.41 -6.66 10.38
CA GLU A 602 -16.43 -5.67 10.72
C GLU A 602 -16.81 -5.78 12.21
N GLY A 603 -16.91 -4.63 12.88
CA GLY A 603 -17.18 -4.54 14.31
C GLY A 603 -17.43 -3.10 14.74
N ILE A 604 -17.72 -2.90 16.03
CA ILE A 604 -18.03 -1.60 16.64
C ILE A 604 -16.91 -1.11 17.55
N GLY A 605 -15.65 -1.47 17.23
CA GLY A 605 -14.50 -1.26 18.11
C GLY A 605 -14.24 0.19 18.47
N GLU A 606 -14.55 1.12 17.56
CA GLU A 606 -14.51 2.55 17.86
C GLU A 606 -15.51 2.94 18.94
N ILE A 607 -16.78 2.51 18.80
CA ILE A 607 -17.84 2.80 19.77
C ILE A 607 -17.45 2.21 21.13
N ARG A 608 -17.00 0.94 21.15
CA ARG A 608 -16.50 0.29 22.37
C ARG A 608 -15.34 1.04 23.00
N SER A 609 -14.39 1.53 22.19
CA SER A 609 -13.25 2.29 22.69
C SER A 609 -13.67 3.62 23.32
N VAL A 610 -14.66 4.31 22.76
CA VAL A 610 -15.21 5.56 23.32
C VAL A 610 -15.98 5.28 24.61
N ASP A 611 -16.85 4.26 24.63
CA ASP A 611 -17.58 3.88 25.84
C ASP A 611 -16.63 3.47 26.98
N THR A 612 -15.53 2.79 26.64
CA THR A 612 -14.50 2.37 27.59
C THR A 612 -13.69 3.57 28.11
N GLU A 613 -13.41 4.55 27.26
CA GLU A 613 -12.78 5.81 27.67
C GLU A 613 -13.66 6.56 28.67
N GLU A 614 -14.94 6.74 28.37
CA GLU A 614 -15.89 7.44 29.26
C GLU A 614 -16.02 6.72 30.60
N GLU A 615 -16.12 5.38 30.61
CA GLU A 615 -16.18 4.63 31.86
C GLU A 615 -14.90 4.78 32.69
N ALA A 616 -13.72 4.77 32.05
CA ALA A 616 -12.45 4.99 32.75
C ALA A 616 -12.40 6.39 33.37
N MET A 617 -12.84 7.41 32.64
CA MET A 617 -12.85 8.79 33.12
C MET A 617 -13.83 9.00 34.28
N ILE A 618 -15.01 8.35 34.25
CA ILE A 618 -15.96 8.35 35.37
C ILE A 618 -15.30 7.69 36.60
N PHE A 619 -14.70 6.51 36.42
CA PHE A 619 -14.03 5.79 37.51
C PHE A 619 -12.90 6.61 38.15
N PHE A 620 -12.04 7.26 37.34
CA PHE A 620 -10.95 8.08 37.86
C PHE A 620 -11.45 9.32 38.62
N ARG A 621 -12.57 9.90 38.19
CA ARG A 621 -13.22 11.01 38.89
C ARG A 621 -13.78 10.54 40.24
N GLU A 622 -14.48 9.42 40.28
CA GLU A 622 -15.06 8.85 41.51
C GLU A 622 -13.99 8.47 42.55
N LYS A 623 -12.81 8.05 42.08
CA LYS A 623 -11.64 7.77 42.94
C LYS A 623 -10.84 9.01 43.33
N ASN A 624 -11.28 10.22 42.94
CA ASN A 624 -10.60 11.50 43.18
C ASN A 624 -9.15 11.55 42.63
N LEU A 625 -8.86 10.84 41.54
CA LEU A 625 -7.50 10.75 40.97
C LEU A 625 -7.16 11.91 40.03
N GLU A 626 -8.06 12.86 39.80
CA GLU A 626 -7.88 13.92 38.80
C GLU A 626 -6.63 14.78 39.02
N GLN A 627 -6.22 15.02 40.27
CA GLN A 627 -4.99 15.78 40.58
C GLN A 627 -3.74 14.92 40.35
N ASP A 628 -3.79 13.64 40.73
CA ASP A 628 -2.70 12.69 40.56
C ASP A 628 -2.38 12.40 39.08
N LEU A 629 -3.41 12.44 38.23
CA LEU A 629 -3.30 12.19 36.80
C LEU A 629 -2.81 13.40 35.99
N LYS A 630 -2.73 14.61 36.59
CA LYS A 630 -2.15 15.81 35.96
C LYS A 630 -0.62 15.85 35.99
N GLY A 631 0.02 14.87 36.64
CA GLY A 631 1.48 14.76 36.75
C GLY A 631 2.19 14.32 35.47
N LYS A 632 3.43 13.83 35.60
CA LYS A 632 4.14 13.18 34.47
C LYS A 632 3.31 11.99 33.97
N ILE A 633 3.08 11.92 32.66
CA ILE A 633 2.22 10.92 32.00
C ILE A 633 2.53 9.49 32.47
N GLU A 634 3.81 9.11 32.55
CA GLU A 634 4.20 7.76 32.97
C GLU A 634 3.78 7.43 34.41
N GLY A 635 3.87 8.42 35.32
CA GLY A 635 3.40 8.28 36.70
C GLY A 635 1.87 8.24 36.79
N ALA A 636 1.18 9.02 35.95
CA ALA A 636 -0.27 9.01 35.85
C ALA A 636 -0.79 7.65 35.36
N ILE A 637 -0.18 7.08 34.32
CA ILE A 637 -0.51 5.74 33.81
C ILE A 637 -0.33 4.70 34.92
N LYS A 638 0.81 4.70 35.62
CA LYS A 638 1.07 3.76 36.71
C LYS A 638 -0.01 3.83 37.80
N LYS A 639 -0.36 5.03 38.27
CA LYS A 639 -1.41 5.23 39.29
C LYS A 639 -2.79 4.79 38.79
N ALA A 640 -3.12 5.07 37.53
CA ALA A 640 -4.36 4.63 36.90
C ALA A 640 -4.44 3.09 36.87
N CYS A 641 -3.36 2.41 36.47
CA CYS A 641 -3.29 0.95 36.46
C CYS A 641 -3.42 0.35 37.86
N GLU A 642 -2.73 0.92 38.85
CA GLU A 642 -2.83 0.49 40.26
C GLU A 642 -4.27 0.60 40.77
N ALA A 643 -4.95 1.72 40.51
CA ALA A 643 -6.33 1.92 40.91
C ALA A 643 -7.30 0.91 40.25
N LEU A 644 -7.13 0.66 38.95
CA LEU A 644 -7.96 -0.31 38.21
C LEU A 644 -7.79 -1.74 38.74
N LEU A 645 -6.55 -2.14 39.08
CA LEU A 645 -6.26 -3.46 39.62
C LEU A 645 -6.81 -3.68 41.05
N THR A 646 -7.15 -2.62 41.79
CA THR A 646 -7.79 -2.77 43.11
C THR A 646 -9.24 -3.24 43.05
N VAL A 647 -9.89 -3.15 41.89
CA VAL A 647 -11.30 -3.51 41.73
C VAL A 647 -11.44 -5.04 41.69
N LYS A 648 -12.23 -5.59 42.62
CA LYS A 648 -12.59 -7.01 42.62
C LYS A 648 -13.60 -7.30 41.52
N THR A 649 -13.31 -8.29 40.69
CA THR A 649 -14.09 -8.66 39.50
C THR A 649 -14.64 -10.07 39.62
N ASP A 650 -15.20 -10.41 40.78
CA ASP A 650 -15.74 -11.75 41.07
C ASP A 650 -17.02 -12.03 40.24
N ILE A 651 -17.81 -10.98 40.00
CA ILE A 651 -18.99 -11.01 39.12
C ILE A 651 -18.59 -10.48 37.73
N PRO A 652 -18.91 -11.19 36.63
CA PRO A 652 -18.65 -10.71 35.28
C PRO A 652 -19.32 -9.35 35.00
N PRO A 653 -18.61 -8.34 34.46
CA PRO A 653 -19.14 -7.02 34.18
C PRO A 653 -20.40 -7.01 33.30
N ILE A 654 -20.51 -7.96 32.37
CA ILE A 654 -21.67 -8.12 31.49
C ILE A 654 -22.98 -8.38 32.27
N GLU A 655 -22.91 -9.06 33.41
CA GLU A 655 -24.08 -9.34 34.26
C GLU A 655 -24.57 -8.08 34.99
N VAL A 656 -23.66 -7.16 35.31
CA VAL A 656 -23.97 -5.90 36.01
C VAL A 656 -24.44 -4.81 35.05
N LYS A 657 -23.76 -4.67 33.91
CA LYS A 657 -23.99 -3.55 32.97
C LYS A 657 -25.11 -3.83 31.97
N GLY A 658 -25.40 -5.11 31.72
CA GLY A 658 -26.35 -5.52 30.68
C GLY A 658 -25.95 -5.05 29.27
N PRO A 659 -26.87 -5.12 28.29
CA PRO A 659 -26.56 -4.84 26.88
C PRO A 659 -26.37 -3.35 26.56
N LYS A 660 -26.65 -2.45 27.52
CA LYS A 660 -26.65 -0.99 27.34
C LYS A 660 -25.24 -0.40 27.26
N SER A 661 -24.30 -0.88 28.07
CA SER A 661 -22.91 -0.43 28.01
C SER A 661 -22.12 -1.31 27.05
N LYS A 662 -21.31 -0.71 26.17
CA LYS A 662 -20.37 -1.46 25.32
C LYS A 662 -18.94 -1.41 25.85
N SER A 663 -18.73 -0.82 27.03
CA SER A 663 -17.40 -0.72 27.65
C SER A 663 -16.86 -2.09 28.07
N VAL A 664 -15.55 -2.26 27.88
CA VAL A 664 -14.81 -3.48 28.26
C VAL A 664 -13.82 -3.27 29.41
N LEU A 665 -13.85 -2.11 30.07
CA LEU A 665 -12.80 -1.71 31.03
C LEU A 665 -12.59 -2.73 32.14
N PHE A 666 -13.69 -3.16 32.78
CA PHE A 666 -13.64 -4.11 33.89
C PHE A 666 -13.52 -5.57 33.43
N ASP A 667 -13.86 -5.88 32.18
CA ASP A 667 -13.55 -7.17 31.57
C ASP A 667 -12.02 -7.30 31.40
N ALA A 668 -11.36 -6.23 30.98
CA ALA A 668 -9.90 -6.18 30.94
C ALA A 668 -9.25 -6.29 32.32
N CYS A 669 -9.82 -5.67 33.35
CA CYS A 669 -9.34 -5.82 34.73
C CYS A 669 -9.46 -7.28 35.21
N ARG A 670 -10.58 -7.94 34.90
CA ARG A 670 -10.80 -9.36 35.18
C ARG A 670 -9.76 -10.24 34.49
N LEU A 671 -9.50 -10.00 33.20
CA LEU A 671 -8.46 -10.72 32.46
C LEU A 671 -7.07 -10.48 33.05
N ALA A 672 -6.72 -9.24 33.39
CA ALA A 672 -5.44 -8.89 34.00
C ALA A 672 -5.22 -9.62 35.34
N ASN A 673 -6.26 -9.72 36.17
CA ASN A 673 -6.21 -10.46 37.43
C ASN A 673 -5.99 -11.96 37.19
N LEU A 674 -6.67 -12.56 36.21
CA LEU A 674 -6.48 -13.98 35.84
C LEU A 674 -5.06 -14.26 35.33
N LEU A 675 -4.51 -13.37 34.50
CA LEU A 675 -3.14 -13.46 33.99
C LEU A 675 -2.10 -13.22 35.10
N GLY A 676 -2.41 -12.35 36.07
CA GLY A 676 -1.56 -12.07 37.23
C GLY A 676 -1.41 -13.26 38.19
N GLN A 677 -2.32 -14.24 38.15
CA GLN A 677 -2.22 -15.48 38.92
C GLN A 677 -1.24 -16.50 38.32
N LEU A 678 -0.77 -16.29 37.09
CA LEU A 678 0.18 -17.18 36.43
C LEU A 678 1.61 -16.87 36.86
N GLU A 679 2.47 -17.89 36.82
CA GLU A 679 3.91 -17.70 36.96
C GLU A 679 4.41 -16.71 35.90
N TRP A 680 5.37 -15.85 36.27
CA TRP A 680 5.93 -14.79 35.44
C TRP A 680 6.22 -15.19 33.99
N LYS A 681 7.00 -16.27 33.81
CA LYS A 681 7.39 -16.75 32.48
C LYS A 681 6.17 -17.22 31.69
N MET A 682 5.27 -17.95 32.35
CA MET A 682 4.04 -18.46 31.75
C MET A 682 3.08 -17.35 31.33
N LYS A 683 2.95 -16.31 32.16
CA LYS A 683 2.12 -15.13 31.87
C LYS A 683 2.55 -14.49 30.55
N TRP A 684 3.83 -14.18 30.40
CA TRP A 684 4.33 -13.48 29.21
C TRP A 684 4.41 -14.37 27.98
N GLU A 685 4.68 -15.67 28.15
CA GLU A 685 4.53 -16.67 27.09
C GLU A 685 3.09 -16.69 26.57
N THR A 686 2.10 -16.82 27.45
CA THR A 686 0.67 -16.82 27.11
C THR A 686 0.27 -15.54 26.38
N ILE A 687 0.59 -14.36 26.94
CA ILE A 687 0.25 -13.07 26.33
C ILE A 687 0.89 -12.93 24.95
N SER A 688 2.17 -13.28 24.81
CA SER A 688 2.90 -13.14 23.55
C SER A 688 2.31 -14.00 22.42
N LEU A 689 2.01 -15.27 22.71
CA LEU A 689 1.50 -16.22 21.73
C LEU A 689 0.05 -15.90 21.34
N VAL A 690 -0.78 -15.45 22.30
CA VAL A 690 -2.15 -15.02 21.99
C VAL A 690 -2.15 -13.77 21.10
N TRP A 691 -1.29 -12.79 21.35
CA TRP A 691 -1.19 -11.60 20.48
C TRP A 691 -0.77 -11.95 19.05
N VAL A 692 0.21 -12.84 18.87
CA VAL A 692 0.63 -13.28 17.54
C VAL A 692 -0.48 -14.08 16.85
N GLU A 693 -1.27 -14.86 17.58
CA GLU A 693 -2.43 -15.55 17.02
C GLU A 693 -3.55 -14.58 16.60
N MET A 694 -3.87 -13.57 17.43
CA MET A 694 -4.80 -12.51 17.05
C MET A 694 -4.31 -11.71 15.83
N LEU A 695 -3.01 -11.45 15.74
CA LEU A 695 -2.40 -10.81 14.57
C LEU A 695 -2.55 -11.68 13.31
N SER A 696 -2.35 -12.99 13.45
CA SER A 696 -2.52 -13.96 12.36
C SER A 696 -3.97 -14.04 11.90
N TYR A 697 -4.92 -14.07 12.84
CA TYR A 697 -6.35 -14.02 12.55
C TYR A 697 -6.73 -12.74 11.81
N ALA A 698 -6.30 -11.57 12.31
CA ALA A 698 -6.53 -10.29 11.64
C ALA A 698 -5.95 -10.27 10.22
N ALA A 699 -4.76 -10.85 10.03
CA ALA A 699 -4.11 -10.94 8.72
C ALA A 699 -4.92 -11.83 7.76
N ALA A 700 -5.42 -12.98 8.21
CA ALA A 700 -6.25 -13.86 7.39
C ALA A 700 -7.61 -13.25 7.01
N GLN A 701 -8.22 -12.49 7.90
CA GLN A 701 -9.52 -11.84 7.66
C GLN A 701 -9.42 -10.54 6.83
N CYS A 702 -8.22 -9.95 6.74
CA CYS A 702 -7.99 -8.77 5.94
C CYS A 702 -8.03 -9.09 4.43
N LYS A 703 -8.74 -8.26 3.68
CA LYS A 703 -8.93 -8.45 2.23
C LYS A 703 -7.66 -8.06 1.45
N GLY A 704 -7.35 -8.78 0.37
CA GLY A 704 -6.19 -8.52 -0.50
C GLY A 704 -6.04 -7.05 -0.95
N PRO A 705 -7.11 -6.36 -1.41
CA PRO A 705 -7.05 -4.94 -1.75
C PRO A 705 -6.75 -4.02 -0.57
N SER A 706 -7.16 -4.37 0.66
CA SER A 706 -6.81 -3.62 1.86
C SER A 706 -5.30 -3.72 2.15
N HIS A 707 -4.70 -4.90 1.94
CA HIS A 707 -3.25 -5.08 1.99
C HIS A 707 -2.52 -4.27 0.91
N ALA A 708 -3.01 -4.31 -0.34
CA ALA A 708 -2.47 -3.51 -1.45
C ALA A 708 -2.50 -2.00 -1.17
N LYS A 709 -3.58 -1.52 -0.55
CA LYS A 709 -3.75 -0.10 -0.19
C LYS A 709 -2.67 0.37 0.77
N GLN A 710 -2.27 -0.48 1.72
CA GLN A 710 -1.27 -0.14 2.73
C GLN A 710 0.17 -0.12 2.22
N LEU A 711 0.47 -0.77 1.09
CA LEU A 711 1.79 -0.68 0.46
C LEU A 711 2.14 0.77 0.09
N GLY A 712 1.16 1.56 -0.33
CA GLY A 712 1.30 3.00 -0.59
C GLY A 712 1.65 3.84 0.65
N GLN A 713 1.44 3.32 1.85
CA GLN A 713 1.62 4.06 3.11
C GLN A 713 2.86 3.59 3.89
N GLY A 714 3.79 2.88 3.26
CA GLY A 714 5.04 2.42 3.87
C GLY A 714 5.02 0.96 4.35
N GLY A 715 4.00 0.18 3.93
CA GLY A 715 3.80 -1.22 4.30
C GLY A 715 3.28 -1.38 5.73
N GLU A 716 2.61 -2.48 6.03
CA GLU A 716 2.12 -2.79 7.39
C GLU A 716 2.62 -4.18 7.79
N LEU A 717 2.92 -4.38 9.08
CA LEU A 717 3.33 -5.69 9.60
C LEU A 717 2.26 -6.75 9.30
N LEU A 718 0.98 -6.36 9.37
CA LEU A 718 -0.16 -7.24 9.05
C LEU A 718 -0.07 -7.81 7.63
N THR A 719 0.39 -7.02 6.67
CA THR A 719 0.58 -7.46 5.27
C THR A 719 1.75 -8.44 5.13
N HIS A 720 2.81 -8.28 5.92
CA HIS A 720 3.93 -9.22 5.93
C HIS A 720 3.51 -10.56 6.54
N VAL A 721 2.79 -10.51 7.67
CA VAL A 721 2.23 -11.70 8.33
C VAL A 721 1.26 -12.42 7.41
N TRP A 722 0.36 -11.69 6.73
CA TRP A 722 -0.59 -12.27 5.78
C TRP A 722 0.09 -13.04 4.66
N LEU A 723 1.09 -12.44 4.01
CA LEU A 723 1.80 -13.11 2.92
C LEU A 723 2.63 -14.28 3.44
N LEU A 724 3.31 -14.12 4.59
CA LEU A 724 4.06 -15.19 5.25
C LEU A 724 3.14 -16.39 5.62
N MET A 725 1.94 -16.13 6.12
CA MET A 725 0.92 -17.15 6.39
C MET A 725 0.52 -17.89 5.12
N ALA A 726 0.32 -17.17 4.01
CA ALA A 726 0.00 -17.77 2.73
C ALA A 726 1.12 -18.73 2.28
N HIS A 727 2.39 -18.33 2.42
CA HIS A 727 3.53 -19.19 2.09
C HIS A 727 3.66 -20.42 3.00
N PHE A 728 3.30 -20.30 4.29
CA PHE A 728 3.19 -21.43 5.22
C PHE A 728 1.95 -22.31 4.99
N GLY A 729 1.13 -21.97 3.99
CA GLY A 729 -0.10 -22.68 3.67
C GLY A 729 -1.20 -22.52 4.71
N ILE A 730 -1.15 -21.46 5.52
CA ILE A 730 -2.17 -21.09 6.50
C ILE A 730 -3.01 -19.97 5.88
N THR A 731 -3.86 -20.32 4.90
CA THR A 731 -4.72 -19.35 4.20
C THR A 731 -6.07 -19.95 3.83
N GLU A 732 -7.12 -19.11 3.79
CA GLU A 732 -8.46 -19.48 3.32
C GLU A 732 -8.61 -19.35 1.80
N GLN A 733 -7.69 -18.66 1.11
CA GLN A 733 -7.78 -18.31 -0.32
C GLN A 733 -7.32 -19.47 -1.23
N PHE A 734 -7.63 -20.69 -0.80
CA PHE A 734 -7.23 -21.93 -1.47
C PHE A 734 -8.43 -22.86 -1.63
N GLN A 735 -8.48 -23.61 -2.72
CA GLN A 735 -9.42 -24.73 -2.91
C GLN A 735 -8.60 -25.99 -3.18
N MET A 736 -8.70 -26.99 -2.28
CA MET A 736 -8.17 -28.31 -2.59
C MET A 736 -8.98 -28.88 -3.75
N PRO A 737 -8.36 -29.37 -4.82
CA PRO A 737 -9.00 -30.40 -5.60
C PRO A 737 -9.09 -31.63 -4.68
N THR A 738 -10.25 -31.84 -4.06
CA THR A 738 -10.59 -33.19 -3.59
C THR A 738 -10.50 -34.07 -4.82
N GLY A 739 -9.51 -34.99 -4.85
CA GLY A 739 -9.07 -35.69 -6.06
C GLY A 739 -10.19 -35.96 -7.05
N PHE A 740 -10.06 -35.43 -8.26
CA PHE A 740 -11.13 -35.46 -9.24
C PHE A 740 -11.35 -36.90 -9.72
N ALA A 741 -12.61 -37.33 -9.69
CA ALA A 741 -13.10 -38.46 -10.47
C ALA A 741 -12.86 -38.17 -11.96
N ARG A 742 -11.80 -38.72 -12.55
CA ARG A 742 -11.45 -38.46 -13.96
C ARG A 742 -11.41 -39.73 -14.81
N LYS A 743 -11.57 -40.90 -14.20
CA LYS A 743 -11.55 -42.18 -14.93
C LYS A 743 -12.58 -43.14 -14.36
N LEU A 744 -13.36 -43.76 -15.24
CA LEU A 744 -14.17 -44.92 -14.90
C LEU A 744 -13.29 -46.17 -14.98
N ILE A 745 -13.29 -46.96 -13.92
CA ILE A 745 -12.64 -48.27 -13.84
C ILE A 745 -13.76 -49.29 -13.74
N TYR A 746 -14.02 -50.01 -14.82
CA TYR A 746 -15.03 -51.06 -14.89
C TYR A 746 -14.35 -52.44 -14.94
N ARG A 747 -14.91 -53.42 -14.21
CA ARG A 747 -14.45 -54.83 -14.17
C ARG A 747 -15.60 -55.77 -14.46
#